data_AF-A0A2W4ZFT2-F1
#
_entry.id   AF-A0A2W4ZFT2-F1
#
_cell.length_a   1.000
_cell.length_b   1.000
_cell.length_c   1.000
_cell.angle_alpha   90.00
_cell.angle_beta   90.00
_cell.angle_gamma   90.00
#
_symmetry.space_group_name_H-M   'P 1'
#
loop_
_entity.id
_entity.type
_entity.pdbx_description
1 polymer ?
#
loop_
_entity_poly.entity_id
_entity_poly.type
_entity_poly.pdbx_seq_one_letter_code
_entity_poly.pdbx_strand_id
1 'polypeptide(L)'
;MRLKSLLCLGSALYLPALPAVAAPRQAAAPAAAADGTMRAFAAQIAIPHSEFTLANGLRVIVHTDRGAPVVAVSVWYNVGSKHEPAGRSGFAHLFEHLMFNGSENVPGDYLRPLQEAGVIDFNGTTSNDRTNYYQTVPTAALDRVLFMESDRMGHLLGAVQQSVLDEQRGVVENEKRQGDDSPYSAISDRTTRTLYPADHPYGHSVIGSMADLESANLADVRGWFLGHYGPNNAVLVLAGDIDAATARPLVEKYFGDIRRGPANVRPAAPVPTLPRRVEERITAPVTSPSIVRTWAVPGYDDADSLGLDIASGVMAQIDGAPLQEALVRGARLFDNVSVSNATLMQGGTFTVSGRVAKGVDPAVAAKALDAAIARFLATGPTADQLARWATSYTTSYARSLESLNARAESLANGILATGNPDTYRRDLAYYTGRTPAEVLAVARKWLSRPVYALTVMPGARMPDADRTAPPAGAVALPAPAEAAPPPRVARMAMPGVGDPLPPRFPAVTRARLSNGIELIYAQKTGVPFTQVSMTFPAGELVDPAGKEGRQGMMFSALEKGFAGHDSHWIEARKERLGLSMGTGATVDYGSASFTAPTVNLVPALDLLGDMLTRPTFPADEVAQLKRDTLAVIDRERDDADSLVQRVLPRLIDAHSPYAQRAGFGDPKVIAALTPADLAAAHAQWLRPDGAKIFVVSDRPLAELKPMIERTLGGWRVAGAAPALPGRQPPAPAQPQIVLIDRPGSAQATIGAGQAVPAADAGQQLLRDTANGALGGGFLGRINMNLREDKHWSYGANGNFDDRPLQSSYVVDTSVQSDKAGPAIAEIRREVSDFVTTRPMTQREFDLVRGGALRGMAGWFQPSGAVLGAMQENDRRGRPDDYFATLDARYAAMTPDALNAAIRAAIDPARWVWTVVGDAGQVRAQLDALGLPVRVVRAGEVVPRP
;
A
#
# COMPACT_ATOMS: atom_id res chain seq x y z
N MET A 1 -84.01 -19.42 0.62
CA MET A 1 -84.63 -19.91 1.87
C MET A 1 -83.67 -19.63 3.03
N ARG A 2 -84.07 -18.70 3.93
CA ARG A 2 -83.58 -18.39 5.30
C ARG A 2 -82.08 -18.10 5.50
N LEU A 3 -81.65 -16.83 5.56
CA LEU A 3 -81.65 -15.91 6.72
C LEU A 3 -81.09 -16.51 8.02
N LYS A 4 -79.96 -15.96 8.49
CA LYS A 4 -79.88 -15.26 9.79
C LYS A 4 -78.60 -14.41 9.89
N SER A 5 -78.83 -13.11 9.99
CA SER A 5 -77.90 -12.05 10.38
C SER A 5 -77.70 -12.01 11.90
N LEU A 6 -76.59 -11.43 12.38
CA LEU A 6 -76.51 -10.34 13.38
C LEU A 6 -75.01 -10.06 13.67
N LEU A 7 -74.46 -8.91 13.24
CA LEU A 7 -74.31 -7.63 13.98
C LEU A 7 -73.13 -7.68 14.99
N CYS A 8 -72.17 -6.76 15.07
CA CYS A 8 -72.14 -5.29 14.93
C CYS A 8 -70.73 -4.85 14.46
N LEU A 9 -70.59 -3.94 13.48
CA LEU A 9 -70.53 -2.46 13.63
C LEU A 9 -69.38 -1.98 14.55
N GLY A 10 -68.47 -1.12 14.14
CA GLY A 10 -68.38 -0.24 12.96
C GLY A 10 -67.02 0.49 12.97
N SER A 11 -66.64 1.41 12.09
CA SER A 11 -67.26 2.08 10.94
C SER A 11 -66.03 2.64 10.17
N ALA A 12 -65.72 2.19 8.96
CA ALA A 12 -66.19 2.74 7.69
C ALA A 12 -66.23 4.29 7.62
N LEU A 13 -65.27 4.86 6.88
CA LEU A 13 -65.47 6.09 6.11
C LEU A 13 -64.88 5.85 4.70
N TYR A 14 -65.75 6.04 3.71
CA TYR A 14 -65.53 5.86 2.28
C TYR A 14 -64.52 6.88 1.72
N LEU A 15 -63.59 6.42 0.89
CA LEU A 15 -62.88 7.24 -0.09
C LEU A 15 -63.63 7.22 -1.43
N PRO A 16 -63.82 8.37 -2.12
CA PRO A 16 -64.18 8.39 -3.52
C PRO A 16 -62.93 8.22 -4.40
N ALA A 17 -63.12 7.58 -5.55
CA ALA A 17 -62.10 7.34 -6.56
C ALA A 17 -61.46 8.65 -7.07
N LEU A 18 -60.13 8.63 -7.24
CA LEU A 18 -59.34 9.65 -7.92
C LEU A 18 -58.57 9.03 -9.10
N PRO A 19 -58.24 9.81 -10.14
CA PRO A 19 -57.93 9.32 -11.48
C PRO A 19 -56.52 8.75 -11.60
N ALA A 20 -56.33 7.88 -12.60
CA ALA A 20 -55.04 7.26 -12.93
C ALA A 20 -53.95 8.31 -13.15
N VAL A 21 -53.00 8.39 -12.21
CA VAL A 21 -51.77 9.17 -12.37
C VAL A 21 -50.84 8.39 -13.31
N ALA A 22 -50.61 8.93 -14.49
CA ALA A 22 -49.57 8.44 -15.40
C ALA A 22 -48.22 8.50 -14.68
N ALA A 23 -47.56 7.35 -14.53
CA ALA A 23 -46.20 7.29 -14.01
C ALA A 23 -45.27 8.15 -14.87
N PRO A 24 -44.36 8.94 -14.28
CA PRO A 24 -43.39 9.68 -15.06
C PRO A 24 -42.49 8.66 -15.79
N ARG A 25 -42.50 8.74 -17.12
CA ARG A 25 -41.55 8.05 -17.99
C ARG A 25 -40.16 8.53 -17.57
N GLN A 26 -39.45 7.73 -16.77
CA GLN A 26 -38.02 7.90 -16.57
C GLN A 26 -37.39 7.83 -17.95
N ALA A 27 -36.88 8.97 -18.44
CA ALA A 27 -36.08 8.99 -19.64
C ALA A 27 -34.85 8.14 -19.37
N ALA A 28 -34.80 6.94 -19.96
CA ALA A 28 -33.59 6.13 -19.98
C ALA A 28 -32.49 6.96 -20.65
N ALA A 29 -31.51 7.39 -19.85
CA ALA A 29 -30.26 7.92 -20.38
C ALA A 29 -29.63 6.84 -21.27
N PRO A 30 -29.04 7.20 -22.43
CA PRO A 30 -28.55 6.20 -23.39
C PRO A 30 -27.30 5.51 -22.81
N ALA A 31 -27.48 4.31 -22.29
CA ALA A 31 -26.42 3.45 -21.76
C ALA A 31 -25.63 2.70 -22.85
N ALA A 32 -25.46 3.27 -24.06
CA ALA A 32 -24.95 2.51 -25.22
C ALA A 32 -23.72 3.11 -25.91
N ALA A 33 -23.12 4.19 -25.39
CA ALA A 33 -21.95 4.82 -26.00
C ALA A 33 -20.62 4.56 -25.24
N ALA A 34 -20.63 3.88 -24.10
CA ALA A 34 -19.45 3.71 -23.23
C ALA A 34 -18.59 2.47 -23.55
N ASP A 35 -19.13 1.45 -24.23
CA ASP A 35 -18.43 0.16 -24.40
C ASP A 35 -17.26 0.22 -25.40
N GLY A 36 -17.31 1.14 -26.38
CA GLY A 36 -16.23 1.31 -27.36
C GLY A 36 -15.01 2.05 -26.82
N THR A 37 -15.22 3.05 -25.96
CA THR A 37 -14.15 3.92 -25.45
C THR A 37 -13.19 3.18 -24.53
N MET A 38 -13.71 2.36 -23.60
CA MET A 38 -12.84 1.61 -22.68
C MET A 38 -12.07 0.50 -23.40
N ARG A 39 -12.68 -0.17 -24.38
CA ARG A 39 -11.97 -1.14 -25.23
C ARG A 39 -10.86 -0.48 -26.05
N ALA A 40 -11.12 0.71 -26.60
CA ALA A 40 -10.11 1.49 -27.31
C ALA A 40 -8.97 1.93 -26.37
N PHE A 41 -9.29 2.37 -25.15
CA PHE A 41 -8.29 2.69 -24.13
C PHE A 41 -7.44 1.46 -23.74
N ALA A 42 -8.08 0.32 -23.48
CA ALA A 42 -7.40 -0.93 -23.18
C ALA A 42 -6.43 -1.36 -24.29
N ALA A 43 -6.82 -1.17 -25.56
CA ALA A 43 -5.98 -1.49 -26.71
C ALA A 43 -4.73 -0.58 -26.84
N GLN A 44 -4.78 0.64 -26.29
CA GLN A 44 -3.65 1.56 -26.26
C GLN A 44 -2.62 1.20 -25.19
N ILE A 45 -2.99 0.40 -24.18
CA ILE A 45 -2.06 -0.05 -23.14
C ILE A 45 -1.05 -0.99 -23.77
N ALA A 46 0.22 -0.60 -23.69
CA ALA A 46 1.32 -1.30 -24.35
C ALA A 46 2.59 -1.24 -23.51
N ILE A 47 3.31 -2.36 -23.48
CA ILE A 47 4.66 -2.46 -22.93
C ILE A 47 5.58 -2.95 -24.06
N PRO A 48 6.04 -2.06 -24.97
CA PRO A 48 6.90 -2.46 -26.08
C PRO A 48 8.20 -3.07 -25.56
N HIS A 49 8.55 -4.26 -26.03
CA HIS A 49 9.72 -4.97 -25.52
C HIS A 49 10.43 -5.74 -26.63
N SER A 50 11.67 -6.11 -26.36
CA SER A 50 12.48 -7.01 -27.18
C SER A 50 12.81 -8.26 -26.39
N GLU A 51 12.90 -9.40 -27.06
CA GLU A 51 13.22 -10.67 -26.43
C GLU A 51 14.50 -11.26 -27.01
N PHE A 52 15.26 -11.94 -26.16
CA PHE A 52 16.30 -12.86 -26.60
C PHE A 52 16.52 -13.99 -25.61
N THR A 53 17.23 -15.03 -26.03
CA THR A 53 17.58 -16.16 -25.18
C THR A 53 19.07 -16.43 -25.30
N LEU A 54 19.75 -16.60 -24.17
CA LEU A 54 21.16 -16.99 -24.14
C LEU A 54 21.33 -18.48 -24.49
N ALA A 55 22.55 -18.88 -24.85
CA ALA A 55 22.87 -20.29 -25.16
C ALA A 55 22.59 -21.25 -23.99
N ASN A 56 22.67 -20.78 -22.74
CA ASN A 56 22.33 -21.55 -21.54
C ASN A 56 20.82 -21.61 -21.23
N GLY A 57 19.98 -20.99 -22.05
CA GLY A 57 18.53 -21.02 -21.95
C GLY A 57 17.90 -19.87 -21.16
N LEU A 58 18.69 -18.93 -20.60
CA LEU A 58 18.13 -17.76 -19.92
C LEU A 58 17.33 -16.92 -20.92
N ARG A 59 16.03 -16.76 -20.65
CA ARG A 59 15.15 -15.87 -21.42
C ARG A 59 15.28 -14.46 -20.88
N VAL A 60 15.46 -13.49 -21.78
CA VAL A 60 15.66 -12.09 -21.42
C VAL A 60 14.64 -11.24 -22.16
N ILE A 61 13.97 -10.36 -21.42
CA ILE A 61 13.05 -9.37 -21.95
C ILE A 61 13.60 -7.98 -21.63
N VAL A 62 13.60 -7.10 -22.62
CA VAL A 62 14.06 -5.72 -22.45
C VAL A 62 12.94 -4.76 -22.84
N HIS A 63 12.46 -3.97 -21.89
CA HIS A 63 11.56 -2.84 -22.11
C HIS A 63 12.34 -1.53 -21.99
N THR A 64 12.47 -0.79 -23.09
CA THR A 64 13.17 0.50 -23.08
C THR A 64 12.23 1.62 -22.66
N ASP A 65 12.56 2.27 -21.55
CA ASP A 65 11.93 3.50 -21.05
C ASP A 65 13.03 4.47 -20.58
N ARG A 66 13.20 5.57 -21.32
CA ARG A 66 14.21 6.59 -21.04
C ARG A 66 13.65 7.75 -20.21
N GLY A 67 12.52 7.57 -19.52
CA GLY A 67 11.88 8.62 -18.71
C GLY A 67 12.68 9.01 -17.45
N ALA A 68 13.45 8.08 -16.89
CA ALA A 68 14.33 8.29 -15.75
C ALA A 68 15.61 7.43 -15.92
N PRO A 69 16.78 7.85 -15.43
CA PRO A 69 18.06 7.12 -15.56
C PRO A 69 18.17 5.93 -14.60
N VAL A 70 17.21 5.01 -14.69
CA VAL A 70 17.09 3.84 -13.82
C VAL A 70 16.68 2.61 -14.63
N VAL A 71 17.01 1.42 -14.12
CA VAL A 71 16.64 0.13 -14.69
C VAL A 71 16.05 -0.74 -13.59
N ALA A 72 14.82 -1.21 -13.80
CA ALA A 72 14.24 -2.32 -13.06
C ALA A 72 14.82 -3.63 -13.60
N VAL A 73 15.46 -4.39 -12.70
CA VAL A 73 16.04 -5.71 -12.94
C VAL A 73 15.17 -6.69 -12.17
N SER A 74 14.54 -7.64 -12.86
CA SER A 74 13.67 -8.63 -12.25
C SER A 74 14.00 -10.03 -12.74
N VAL A 75 14.33 -10.95 -11.82
CA VAL A 75 14.63 -12.35 -12.12
C VAL A 75 13.52 -13.22 -11.55
N TRP A 76 12.81 -13.92 -12.43
CA TRP A 76 11.71 -14.81 -12.08
C TRP A 76 12.11 -16.25 -12.35
N TYR A 77 12.14 -17.09 -11.32
CA TYR A 77 12.35 -18.52 -11.44
C TYR A 77 11.02 -19.23 -11.50
N ASN A 78 10.85 -20.14 -12.46
CA ASN A 78 9.68 -21.01 -12.59
C ASN A 78 9.73 -22.17 -11.57
N VAL A 79 9.91 -21.83 -10.29
CA VAL A 79 9.90 -22.74 -9.13
C VAL A 79 9.22 -22.02 -7.99
N GLY A 80 8.41 -22.73 -7.23
CA GLY A 80 7.60 -22.22 -6.11
C GLY A 80 7.14 -23.42 -5.28
N SER A 81 6.29 -23.20 -4.27
CA SER A 81 5.98 -24.26 -3.30
C SER A 81 5.37 -25.53 -3.95
N LYS A 82 4.66 -25.40 -5.08
CA LYS A 82 4.07 -26.56 -5.79
C LYS A 82 5.08 -27.59 -6.26
N HIS A 83 6.35 -27.23 -6.36
CA HIS A 83 7.43 -28.12 -6.80
C HIS A 83 8.09 -28.83 -5.61
N GLU A 84 7.76 -28.48 -4.37
CA GLU A 84 8.40 -29.01 -3.18
C GLU A 84 8.13 -30.52 -3.05
N PRO A 85 9.16 -31.33 -2.74
CA PRO A 85 8.94 -32.74 -2.50
C PRO A 85 8.17 -32.94 -1.19
N ALA A 86 7.45 -34.05 -1.11
CA ALA A 86 6.72 -34.40 0.10
C ALA A 86 7.68 -34.51 1.31
N GLY A 87 7.29 -33.95 2.46
CA GLY A 87 8.13 -33.89 3.66
C GLY A 87 9.21 -32.80 3.63
N ARG A 88 9.10 -31.84 2.72
CA ARG A 88 10.01 -30.67 2.57
C ARG A 88 9.24 -29.39 2.26
N SER A 89 8.03 -29.23 2.83
CA SER A 89 7.25 -28.01 2.62
C SER A 89 7.98 -26.77 3.17
N GLY A 90 7.84 -25.64 2.49
CA GLY A 90 8.48 -24.36 2.86
C GLY A 90 9.87 -24.12 2.24
N PHE A 91 10.38 -25.06 1.45
CA PHE A 91 11.71 -24.96 0.82
C PHE A 91 11.83 -23.80 -0.17
N ALA A 92 10.83 -23.55 -1.01
CA ALA A 92 10.86 -22.45 -1.97
C ALA A 92 10.96 -21.10 -1.23
N HIS A 93 10.24 -20.95 -0.12
CA HIS A 93 10.28 -19.74 0.71
C HIS A 93 11.59 -19.65 1.50
N LEU A 94 12.09 -20.75 2.09
CA LEU A 94 13.40 -20.77 2.73
C LEU A 94 14.53 -20.36 1.78
N PHE A 95 14.43 -20.74 0.50
CA PHE A 95 15.37 -20.32 -0.53
C PHE A 95 15.30 -18.84 -0.86
N GLU A 96 14.13 -18.22 -0.73
CA GLU A 96 13.99 -16.78 -0.81
C GLU A 96 14.94 -16.08 0.16
N HIS A 97 14.89 -16.50 1.43
CA HIS A 97 15.71 -15.99 2.52
C HIS A 97 17.20 -16.29 2.32
N LEU A 98 17.56 -17.54 2.05
CA LEU A 98 18.96 -17.95 1.84
C LEU A 98 19.66 -17.16 0.72
N MET A 99 18.89 -16.71 -0.27
CA MET A 99 19.37 -15.91 -1.39
C MET A 99 19.69 -14.45 -1.05
N PHE A 100 19.35 -13.98 0.16
CA PHE A 100 19.72 -12.65 0.67
C PHE A 100 20.97 -12.67 1.58
N ASN A 101 21.45 -13.84 2.03
CA ASN A 101 22.65 -13.97 2.86
C ASN A 101 23.98 -14.01 2.08
N GLY A 102 23.94 -13.54 0.83
CA GLY A 102 25.10 -13.42 -0.04
C GLY A 102 25.41 -14.67 -0.86
N SER A 103 26.44 -14.54 -1.68
CA SER A 103 26.93 -15.56 -2.61
C SER A 103 28.46 -15.63 -2.55
N GLU A 104 29.07 -16.56 -3.30
CA GLU A 104 30.52 -16.81 -3.23
C GLU A 104 31.37 -15.56 -3.48
N ASN A 105 30.93 -14.68 -4.38
CA ASN A 105 31.64 -13.47 -4.79
C ASN A 105 30.97 -12.17 -4.31
N VAL A 106 29.88 -12.29 -3.56
CA VAL A 106 29.21 -11.20 -2.83
C VAL A 106 28.93 -11.70 -1.40
N PRO A 107 29.97 -11.92 -0.58
CA PRO A 107 29.80 -12.54 0.73
C PRO A 107 29.14 -11.60 1.73
N GLY A 108 28.33 -12.17 2.62
CA GLY A 108 27.61 -11.42 3.66
C GLY A 108 26.26 -10.91 3.17
N ASP A 109 25.78 -9.82 3.75
CA ASP A 109 24.46 -9.27 3.45
C ASP A 109 24.34 -8.70 2.02
N TYR A 110 23.30 -9.10 1.28
CA TYR A 110 22.99 -8.61 -0.06
C TYR A 110 22.46 -7.17 -0.08
N LEU A 111 21.92 -6.68 1.05
CA LEU A 111 21.30 -5.36 1.13
C LEU A 111 22.36 -4.23 1.10
N ARG A 112 23.47 -4.38 1.82
CA ARG A 112 24.50 -3.32 1.88
C ARG A 112 25.05 -2.94 0.49
N PRO A 113 25.48 -3.86 -0.39
CA PRO A 113 25.95 -3.48 -1.73
C PRO A 113 24.86 -2.85 -2.62
N LEU A 114 23.59 -3.20 -2.43
CA LEU A 114 22.46 -2.56 -3.11
C LEU A 114 22.22 -1.13 -2.61
N GLN A 115 22.31 -0.90 -1.30
CA GLN A 115 22.25 0.44 -0.71
C GLN A 115 23.41 1.31 -1.21
N GLU A 116 24.62 0.74 -1.26
CA GLU A 116 25.78 1.41 -1.88
C GLU A 116 25.54 1.72 -3.36
N ALA A 117 24.79 0.88 -4.09
CA ALA A 117 24.39 1.12 -5.46
C ALA A 117 23.31 2.21 -5.64
N GLY A 118 22.70 2.68 -4.55
CA GLY A 118 21.59 3.64 -4.58
C GLY A 118 20.28 3.02 -5.07
N VAL A 119 20.03 1.76 -4.70
CA VAL A 119 18.76 1.07 -4.98
C VAL A 119 17.56 1.93 -4.56
N ILE A 120 16.56 2.00 -5.44
CA ILE A 120 15.35 2.81 -5.24
C ILE A 120 14.24 1.97 -4.63
N ASP A 121 14.12 0.73 -5.09
CA ASP A 121 13.14 -0.27 -4.65
C ASP A 121 13.76 -1.65 -4.85
N PHE A 122 13.53 -2.59 -3.93
CA PHE A 122 13.96 -3.98 -4.07
C PHE A 122 13.16 -4.92 -3.16
N ASN A 123 12.95 -6.17 -3.60
CA ASN A 123 12.45 -7.24 -2.75
C ASN A 123 12.63 -8.63 -3.38
N GLY A 124 12.28 -9.66 -2.63
CA GLY A 124 12.05 -11.03 -3.09
C GLY A 124 10.64 -11.47 -2.70
N THR A 125 10.02 -12.36 -3.49
CA THR A 125 8.77 -13.01 -3.06
C THR A 125 8.66 -14.44 -3.59
N THR A 126 7.99 -15.29 -2.82
CA THR A 126 7.66 -16.68 -3.19
C THR A 126 6.16 -16.91 -3.18
N SER A 127 5.70 -17.68 -4.16
CA SER A 127 4.32 -18.14 -4.28
C SER A 127 4.28 -19.65 -4.51
N ASN A 128 3.08 -20.20 -4.68
CA ASN A 128 2.95 -21.60 -5.09
C ASN A 128 3.61 -21.88 -6.45
N ASP A 129 3.64 -20.90 -7.36
CA ASP A 129 4.07 -21.12 -8.75
C ASP A 129 5.47 -20.64 -9.08
N ARG A 130 5.96 -19.60 -8.39
CA ARG A 130 7.22 -18.91 -8.71
C ARG A 130 7.90 -18.30 -7.48
N THR A 131 9.21 -18.11 -7.59
CA THR A 131 10.06 -17.28 -6.73
C THR A 131 10.71 -16.22 -7.60
N ASN A 132 10.66 -14.96 -7.19
CA ASN A 132 11.29 -13.87 -7.93
C ASN A 132 11.99 -12.89 -7.01
N TYR A 133 12.90 -12.14 -7.61
CA TYR A 133 13.60 -11.05 -6.98
C TYR A 133 13.62 -9.88 -7.94
N TYR A 134 13.51 -8.67 -7.41
CA TYR A 134 13.49 -7.48 -8.22
C TYR A 134 14.16 -6.31 -7.51
N GLN A 135 14.70 -5.41 -8.31
CA GLN A 135 15.28 -4.16 -7.83
C GLN A 135 15.22 -3.11 -8.94
N THR A 136 14.92 -1.87 -8.58
CA THR A 136 15.12 -0.72 -9.45
C THR A 136 16.37 0.03 -9.00
N VAL A 137 17.33 0.18 -9.91
CA VAL A 137 18.62 0.81 -9.63
C VAL A 137 18.97 1.89 -10.65
N PRO A 138 19.84 2.86 -10.31
CA PRO A 138 20.39 3.80 -11.28
C PRO A 138 21.07 3.07 -12.44
N THR A 139 21.00 3.61 -13.66
CA THR A 139 21.65 3.00 -14.84
C THR A 139 23.14 2.74 -14.60
N ALA A 140 23.81 3.65 -13.90
CA ALA A 140 25.22 3.55 -13.54
C ALA A 140 25.56 2.36 -12.60
N ALA A 141 24.56 1.76 -11.94
CA ALA A 141 24.71 0.61 -11.06
C ALA A 141 24.41 -0.73 -11.75
N LEU A 142 24.00 -0.73 -13.02
CA LEU A 142 23.48 -1.92 -13.68
C LEU A 142 24.51 -3.06 -13.76
N ASP A 143 25.77 -2.81 -14.13
CA ASP A 143 26.82 -3.84 -14.16
C ASP A 143 26.99 -4.54 -12.81
N ARG A 144 26.99 -3.77 -11.70
CA ARG A 144 27.08 -4.33 -10.34
C ARG A 144 25.88 -5.21 -10.04
N VAL A 145 24.67 -4.74 -10.33
CA VAL A 145 23.45 -5.50 -10.02
C VAL A 145 23.36 -6.77 -10.88
N LEU A 146 23.65 -6.70 -12.17
CA LEU A 146 23.69 -7.89 -13.03
C LEU A 146 24.75 -8.90 -12.56
N PHE A 147 25.91 -8.42 -12.10
CA PHE A 147 26.90 -9.27 -11.45
C PHE A 147 26.31 -9.96 -10.21
N MET A 148 25.74 -9.20 -9.28
CA MET A 148 25.15 -9.73 -8.04
C MET A 148 24.03 -10.74 -8.30
N GLU A 149 23.17 -10.46 -9.28
CA GLU A 149 22.08 -11.36 -9.69
C GLU A 149 22.60 -12.65 -10.31
N SER A 150 23.60 -12.54 -11.17
CA SER A 150 24.24 -13.70 -11.79
C SER A 150 25.00 -14.55 -10.75
N ASP A 151 25.59 -13.92 -9.74
CA ASP A 151 26.33 -14.62 -8.68
C ASP A 151 25.38 -15.38 -7.77
N ARG A 152 24.24 -14.77 -7.43
CA ARG A 152 23.16 -15.45 -6.72
C ARG A 152 22.56 -16.63 -7.50
N MET A 153 22.48 -16.53 -8.83
CA MET A 153 21.97 -17.60 -9.69
C MET A 153 22.99 -18.74 -9.91
N GLY A 154 24.27 -18.42 -10.08
CA GLY A 154 25.28 -19.39 -10.49
C GLY A 154 26.24 -19.85 -9.38
N HIS A 155 26.36 -19.08 -8.30
CA HIS A 155 27.45 -19.17 -7.32
C HIS A 155 26.96 -19.00 -5.88
N LEU A 156 25.75 -19.49 -5.57
CA LEU A 156 25.17 -19.43 -4.23
C LEU A 156 25.79 -20.47 -3.27
N LEU A 157 26.02 -21.70 -3.76
CA LEU A 157 26.21 -22.87 -2.90
C LEU A 157 27.46 -22.84 -2.03
N GLY A 158 28.55 -22.17 -2.46
CA GLY A 158 29.75 -21.98 -1.65
C GLY A 158 29.61 -20.93 -0.53
N ALA A 159 28.52 -20.15 -0.52
CA ALA A 159 28.16 -19.25 0.58
C ALA A 159 27.18 -19.88 1.58
N VAL A 160 26.34 -20.83 1.13
CA VAL A 160 25.38 -21.53 2.00
C VAL A 160 26.11 -22.58 2.86
N GLN A 161 26.40 -22.18 4.09
CA GLN A 161 26.99 -23.00 5.15
C GLN A 161 25.90 -23.41 6.16
N GLN A 162 26.21 -24.42 7.01
CA GLN A 162 25.26 -24.89 8.02
C GLN A 162 24.78 -23.75 8.94
N SER A 163 25.69 -22.86 9.35
CA SER A 163 25.33 -21.71 10.20
C SER A 163 24.32 -20.75 9.54
N VAL A 164 24.44 -20.53 8.22
CA VAL A 164 23.50 -19.69 7.46
C VAL A 164 22.15 -20.39 7.36
N LEU A 165 22.14 -21.70 7.12
CA LEU A 165 20.92 -22.50 7.09
C LEU A 165 20.20 -22.50 8.44
N ASP A 166 20.92 -22.72 9.55
CA ASP A 166 20.36 -22.74 10.89
C ASP A 166 19.76 -21.37 11.26
N GLU A 167 20.45 -20.29 10.92
CA GLU A 167 19.97 -18.92 11.12
C GLU A 167 18.67 -18.67 10.34
N GLN A 168 18.65 -18.94 9.03
CA GLN A 168 17.49 -18.66 8.19
C GLN A 168 16.30 -19.59 8.50
N ARG A 169 16.55 -20.84 8.91
CA ARG A 169 15.50 -21.70 9.46
C ARG A 169 14.85 -21.07 10.69
N GLY A 170 15.65 -20.56 11.63
CA GLY A 170 15.14 -19.89 12.82
C GLY A 170 14.29 -18.65 12.48
N VAL A 171 14.70 -17.87 11.48
CA VAL A 171 13.93 -16.71 10.99
C VAL A 171 12.58 -17.16 10.41
N VAL A 172 12.57 -18.11 9.47
CA VAL A 172 11.33 -18.59 8.82
C VAL A 172 10.41 -19.31 9.81
N GLU A 173 10.95 -20.09 10.75
CA GLU A 173 10.19 -20.71 11.83
C GLU A 173 9.53 -19.65 12.73
N ASN A 174 10.22 -18.55 13.03
CA ASN A 174 9.66 -17.44 13.78
C ASN A 174 8.58 -16.68 12.98
N GLU A 175 8.80 -16.42 11.68
CA GLU A 175 7.77 -15.87 10.80
C GLU A 175 6.52 -16.74 10.77
N LYS A 176 6.69 -18.07 10.71
CA LYS A 176 5.58 -19.02 10.79
C LYS A 176 4.84 -18.91 12.12
N ARG A 177 5.55 -18.86 13.25
CA ARG A 177 4.92 -18.68 14.58
C ARG A 177 4.13 -17.38 14.64
N GLN A 178 4.70 -16.27 14.17
CA GLN A 178 4.02 -14.97 14.11
C GLN A 178 2.78 -15.01 13.21
N GLY A 179 2.88 -15.63 12.04
CA GLY A 179 1.76 -15.84 11.12
C GLY A 179 0.67 -16.71 11.74
N ASP A 180 1.03 -17.83 12.34
CA ASP A 180 0.13 -18.75 13.03
C ASP A 180 -0.57 -18.08 14.24
N ASP A 181 0.06 -17.07 14.83
CA ASP A 181 -0.50 -16.24 15.89
C ASP A 181 -1.49 -15.17 15.43
N SER A 182 -1.58 -14.88 14.14
CA SER A 182 -2.65 -14.03 13.60
C SER A 182 -4.03 -14.66 13.86
N PRO A 183 -5.05 -13.88 14.29
CA PRO A 183 -6.39 -14.40 14.57
C PRO A 183 -7.07 -15.11 13.39
N TYR A 184 -6.70 -14.75 12.15
CA TYR A 184 -7.34 -15.27 10.93
C TYR A 184 -6.51 -16.32 10.18
N SER A 185 -5.31 -16.66 10.65
CA SER A 185 -4.41 -17.61 9.96
C SER A 185 -5.02 -18.99 9.77
N ALA A 186 -5.86 -19.45 10.72
CA ALA A 186 -6.57 -20.72 10.64
C ALA A 186 -7.52 -20.84 9.43
N ILE A 187 -7.98 -19.71 8.86
CA ILE A 187 -8.84 -19.74 7.66
C ILE A 187 -8.06 -20.27 6.46
N SER A 188 -6.82 -19.79 6.25
CA SER A 188 -5.99 -20.19 5.12
C SER A 188 -5.62 -21.67 5.21
N ASP A 189 -5.09 -22.10 6.35
CA ASP A 189 -4.63 -23.48 6.57
C ASP A 189 -5.75 -24.50 6.38
N ARG A 190 -6.95 -24.20 6.90
CA ARG A 190 -8.11 -25.09 6.78
C ARG A 190 -8.70 -25.08 5.38
N THR A 191 -8.70 -23.93 4.71
CA THR A 191 -9.12 -23.82 3.31
C THR A 191 -8.24 -24.69 2.42
N THR A 192 -6.91 -24.57 2.55
CA THR A 192 -5.96 -25.36 1.77
C THR A 192 -6.16 -26.86 1.99
N ARG A 193 -6.14 -27.32 3.25
CA ARG A 193 -6.31 -28.75 3.58
C ARG A 193 -7.66 -29.33 3.19
N THR A 194 -8.72 -28.52 3.24
CA THR A 194 -10.07 -29.00 2.91
C THR A 194 -10.28 -29.08 1.41
N LEU A 195 -9.83 -28.06 0.66
CA LEU A 195 -10.06 -27.99 -0.78
C LEU A 195 -9.07 -28.83 -1.58
N TYR A 196 -7.81 -28.87 -1.16
CA TYR A 196 -6.74 -29.55 -1.88
C TYR A 196 -6.31 -30.81 -1.11
N PRO A 197 -6.32 -31.99 -1.75
CA PRO A 197 -5.75 -33.21 -1.18
C PRO A 197 -4.29 -33.01 -0.73
N ALA A 198 -3.83 -33.78 0.26
CA ALA A 198 -2.48 -33.61 0.83
C ALA A 198 -1.35 -33.86 -0.19
N ASP A 199 -1.59 -34.72 -1.18
CA ASP A 199 -0.67 -35.02 -2.29
C ASP A 199 -0.82 -34.04 -3.48
N HIS A 200 -1.78 -33.11 -3.41
CA HIS A 200 -1.96 -32.10 -4.44
C HIS A 200 -0.84 -31.04 -4.38
N PRO A 201 -0.31 -30.54 -5.52
CA PRO A 201 0.76 -29.55 -5.51
C PRO A 201 0.43 -28.25 -4.76
N TYR A 202 -0.84 -27.88 -4.69
CA TYR A 202 -1.34 -26.73 -3.90
C TYR A 202 -1.88 -27.12 -2.50
N GLY A 203 -1.59 -28.34 -2.02
CA GLY A 203 -2.10 -28.90 -0.77
C GLY A 203 -1.39 -28.44 0.51
N HIS A 204 -0.37 -27.58 0.40
CA HIS A 204 0.37 -27.02 1.53
C HIS A 204 0.58 -25.51 1.37
N SER A 205 0.82 -24.82 2.48
CA SER A 205 1.12 -23.37 2.48
C SER A 205 2.55 -23.12 2.01
N VAL A 206 2.78 -21.95 1.40
CA VAL A 206 4.11 -21.54 0.90
C VAL A 206 5.17 -21.51 2.00
N ILE A 207 4.79 -21.17 3.23
CA ILE A 207 5.70 -21.14 4.39
C ILE A 207 6.04 -22.53 4.94
N GLY A 208 5.26 -23.56 4.58
CA GLY A 208 5.47 -24.94 5.01
C GLY A 208 5.06 -25.26 6.45
N SER A 209 5.48 -26.46 6.89
CA SER A 209 5.27 -26.98 8.24
C SER A 209 6.52 -26.79 9.12
N MET A 210 6.32 -26.69 10.44
CA MET A 210 7.45 -26.62 11.38
C MET A 210 8.36 -27.84 11.25
N ALA A 211 7.80 -29.05 11.15
CA ALA A 211 8.59 -30.29 11.05
C ALA A 211 9.42 -30.38 9.76
N ASP A 212 8.89 -29.91 8.64
CA ASP A 212 9.62 -29.93 7.36
C ASP A 212 10.76 -28.89 7.35
N LEU A 213 10.52 -27.69 7.89
CA LEU A 213 11.56 -26.68 8.11
C LEU A 213 12.65 -27.21 9.07
N GLU A 214 12.23 -27.87 10.15
CA GLU A 214 13.13 -28.43 11.17
C GLU A 214 14.03 -29.56 10.62
N SER A 215 13.54 -30.30 9.63
CA SER A 215 14.26 -31.44 9.04
C SER A 215 15.05 -31.08 7.78
N ALA A 216 14.98 -29.81 7.33
CA ALA A 216 15.76 -29.28 6.22
C ALA A 216 17.26 -29.35 6.53
N ASN A 217 18.04 -30.02 5.67
CA ASN A 217 19.49 -30.11 5.80
C ASN A 217 20.19 -29.55 4.56
N LEU A 218 21.51 -29.35 4.68
CA LEU A 218 22.31 -28.70 3.66
C LEU A 218 22.38 -29.46 2.32
N ALA A 219 22.29 -30.79 2.35
CA ALA A 219 22.27 -31.61 1.14
C ALA A 219 20.98 -31.40 0.34
N ASP A 220 19.83 -31.36 1.04
CA ASP A 220 18.52 -31.09 0.43
C ASP A 220 18.48 -29.70 -0.20
N VAL A 221 19.00 -28.69 0.52
CA VAL A 221 19.12 -27.31 0.04
C VAL A 221 19.95 -27.27 -1.25
N ARG A 222 21.16 -27.84 -1.24
CA ARG A 222 22.01 -27.88 -2.45
C ARG A 222 21.36 -28.60 -3.62
N GLY A 223 20.70 -29.73 -3.35
CA GLY A 223 19.96 -30.49 -4.35
C GLY A 223 18.83 -29.67 -4.99
N TRP A 224 18.04 -28.99 -4.16
CA TRP A 224 16.95 -28.12 -4.61
C TRP A 224 17.44 -26.99 -5.51
N PHE A 225 18.50 -26.29 -5.10
CA PHE A 225 19.10 -25.22 -5.90
C PHE A 225 19.55 -25.71 -7.28
N LEU A 226 20.34 -26.80 -7.31
CA LEU A 226 20.86 -27.39 -8.56
C LEU A 226 19.74 -27.92 -9.47
N GLY A 227 18.64 -28.40 -8.87
CA GLY A 227 17.48 -28.91 -9.60
C GLY A 227 16.65 -27.81 -10.26
N HIS A 228 16.54 -26.64 -9.63
CA HIS A 228 15.48 -25.68 -9.99
C HIS A 228 15.94 -24.28 -10.40
N TYR A 229 17.06 -23.76 -9.89
CA TYR A 229 17.48 -22.36 -10.07
C TYR A 229 18.43 -22.13 -11.27
N GLY A 230 18.45 -23.06 -12.23
CA GLY A 230 19.23 -22.91 -13.46
C GLY A 230 18.68 -21.83 -14.41
N PRO A 231 19.53 -21.22 -15.27
CA PRO A 231 19.16 -20.12 -16.16
C PRO A 231 18.00 -20.46 -17.11
N ASN A 232 17.92 -21.70 -17.59
CA ASN A 232 16.83 -22.18 -18.45
C ASN A 232 15.44 -22.24 -17.78
N ASN A 233 15.37 -22.12 -16.46
CA ASN A 233 14.12 -22.06 -15.71
C ASN A 233 13.79 -20.63 -15.25
N ALA A 234 14.56 -19.64 -15.71
CA ALA A 234 14.43 -18.25 -15.31
C ALA A 234 14.08 -17.32 -16.48
N VAL A 235 13.44 -16.21 -16.13
CA VAL A 235 13.24 -15.06 -17.01
C VAL A 235 13.88 -13.86 -16.34
N LEU A 236 14.79 -13.20 -17.03
CA LEU A 236 15.34 -11.90 -16.64
C LEU A 236 14.60 -10.80 -17.42
N VAL A 237 14.00 -9.85 -16.72
CA VAL A 237 13.40 -8.66 -17.33
C VAL A 237 14.20 -7.43 -16.93
N LEU A 238 14.59 -6.65 -17.93
CA LEU A 238 15.25 -5.35 -17.78
C LEU A 238 14.31 -4.27 -18.33
N ALA A 239 13.75 -3.44 -17.46
CA ALA A 239 12.81 -2.38 -17.83
C ALA A 239 13.34 -1.01 -17.39
N GLY A 240 13.57 -0.09 -18.32
CA GLY A 240 14.07 1.25 -18.01
C GLY A 240 15.08 1.77 -19.01
N ASP A 241 16.09 2.50 -18.52
CA ASP A 241 17.09 3.24 -19.28
C ASP A 241 18.15 2.33 -19.92
N ILE A 242 17.69 1.36 -20.70
CA ILE A 242 18.46 0.34 -21.40
C ILE A 242 17.73 -0.12 -22.67
N ASP A 243 18.48 -0.55 -23.67
CA ASP A 243 17.97 -1.21 -24.87
C ASP A 243 18.55 -2.61 -25.04
N ALA A 244 17.94 -3.40 -25.94
CA ALA A 244 18.35 -4.79 -26.16
C ALA A 244 19.78 -4.93 -26.68
N ALA A 245 20.26 -3.94 -27.46
CA ALA A 245 21.62 -3.93 -27.99
C ALA A 245 22.66 -3.77 -26.88
N THR A 246 22.35 -2.96 -25.85
CA THR A 246 23.18 -2.77 -24.66
C THR A 246 23.02 -3.95 -23.69
N ALA A 247 21.80 -4.44 -23.50
CA ALA A 247 21.50 -5.52 -22.56
C ALA A 247 22.15 -6.86 -22.93
N ARG A 248 22.11 -7.25 -24.20
CA ARG A 248 22.62 -8.55 -24.66
C ARG A 248 24.07 -8.82 -24.22
N PRO A 249 25.06 -7.98 -24.56
CA PRO A 249 26.45 -8.24 -24.17
C PRO A 249 26.66 -8.21 -22.65
N LEU A 250 25.92 -7.38 -21.91
CA LEU A 250 25.99 -7.35 -20.44
C LEU A 250 25.45 -8.64 -19.83
N VAL A 251 24.29 -9.10 -20.30
CA VAL A 251 23.67 -10.33 -19.81
C VAL A 251 24.48 -11.56 -20.23
N GLU A 252 25.05 -11.58 -21.45
CA GLU A 252 26.01 -12.61 -21.87
C GLU A 252 27.26 -12.63 -20.98
N LYS A 253 27.85 -11.46 -20.68
CA LYS A 253 29.01 -11.34 -19.78
C LYS A 253 28.76 -11.89 -18.39
N TYR A 254 27.60 -11.60 -17.78
CA TYR A 254 27.34 -11.96 -16.39
C TYR A 254 26.68 -13.33 -16.22
N PHE A 255 25.76 -13.70 -17.10
CA PHE A 255 24.97 -14.93 -16.99
C PHE A 255 25.41 -16.03 -17.96
N GLY A 256 26.16 -15.71 -19.02
CA GLY A 256 26.46 -16.65 -20.11
C GLY A 256 27.20 -17.91 -19.68
N ASP A 257 28.11 -17.79 -18.72
CA ASP A 257 28.92 -18.91 -18.22
C ASP A 257 28.18 -19.78 -17.18
N ILE A 258 26.99 -19.36 -16.73
CA ILE A 258 26.19 -20.15 -15.79
C ILE A 258 25.68 -21.38 -16.53
N ARG A 259 25.98 -22.56 -15.97
CA ARG A 259 25.58 -23.84 -16.54
C ARG A 259 24.06 -23.94 -16.59
N ARG A 260 23.56 -24.45 -17.72
CA ARG A 260 22.16 -24.87 -17.85
C ARG A 260 21.83 -25.95 -16.82
N GLY A 261 20.75 -25.76 -16.07
CA GLY A 261 20.24 -26.74 -15.12
C GLY A 261 19.27 -27.75 -15.75
N PRO A 262 18.76 -28.70 -14.95
CA PRO A 262 17.60 -29.51 -15.32
C PRO A 262 16.40 -28.62 -15.66
N ALA A 263 15.54 -29.07 -16.56
CA ALA A 263 14.29 -28.35 -16.84
C ALA A 263 13.28 -28.64 -15.73
N ASN A 264 12.61 -27.60 -15.21
CA ASN A 264 11.54 -27.79 -14.24
C ASN A 264 10.37 -28.53 -14.87
N VAL A 265 9.93 -29.59 -14.20
CA VAL A 265 8.73 -30.34 -14.58
C VAL A 265 7.53 -29.66 -13.94
N ARG A 266 6.57 -29.22 -14.75
CA ARG A 266 5.30 -28.65 -14.26
C ARG A 266 4.47 -29.78 -13.63
N PRO A 267 4.21 -29.77 -12.31
CA PRO A 267 3.39 -30.80 -11.68
C PRO A 267 1.94 -30.69 -12.16
N ALA A 268 1.27 -31.82 -12.38
CA ALA A 268 -0.16 -31.83 -12.69
C ALA A 268 -0.96 -31.40 -11.46
N ALA A 269 -1.78 -30.36 -11.59
CA ALA A 269 -2.58 -29.80 -10.50
C ALA A 269 -4.04 -29.65 -10.94
N PRO A 270 -4.81 -30.76 -11.04
CA PRO A 270 -6.21 -30.71 -11.47
C PRO A 270 -7.07 -30.00 -10.43
N VAL A 271 -8.05 -29.20 -10.88
CA VAL A 271 -8.92 -28.43 -9.98
C VAL A 271 -9.86 -29.34 -9.17
N PRO A 272 -9.67 -29.52 -7.85
CA PRO A 272 -10.40 -30.52 -7.08
C PRO A 272 -11.86 -30.11 -6.85
N THR A 273 -12.77 -31.08 -6.83
CA THR A 273 -14.18 -30.86 -6.43
C THR A 273 -14.43 -31.57 -5.10
N LEU A 274 -14.96 -30.84 -4.12
CA LEU A 274 -15.45 -31.47 -2.90
C LEU A 274 -16.62 -32.42 -3.23
N PRO A 275 -16.72 -33.61 -2.59
CA PRO A 275 -17.81 -34.56 -2.88
C PRO A 275 -19.18 -34.05 -2.42
N ARG A 276 -19.21 -33.16 -1.42
CA ARG A 276 -20.40 -32.50 -0.87
C ARG A 276 -19.99 -31.22 -0.14
N ARG A 277 -20.97 -30.38 0.21
CA ARG A 277 -20.72 -29.20 1.06
C ARG A 277 -20.07 -29.65 2.37
N VAL A 278 -18.98 -28.99 2.74
CA VAL A 278 -18.28 -29.20 4.01
C VAL A 278 -18.54 -27.97 4.86
N GLU A 279 -19.21 -28.14 6.00
CA GLU A 279 -19.44 -27.06 6.96
C GLU A 279 -18.54 -27.27 8.18
N GLU A 280 -17.86 -26.22 8.58
CA GLU A 280 -17.01 -26.22 9.76
C GLU A 280 -17.23 -24.97 10.59
N ARG A 281 -17.16 -25.12 11.93
CA ARG A 281 -17.16 -24.02 12.87
C ARG A 281 -15.95 -24.13 13.78
N ILE A 282 -15.20 -23.03 13.90
CA ILE A 282 -14.01 -22.94 14.74
C ILE A 282 -14.09 -21.75 15.69
N THR A 283 -13.26 -21.72 16.72
CA THR A 283 -13.04 -20.55 17.57
C THR A 283 -11.63 -19.97 17.40
N ALA A 284 -11.53 -18.64 17.39
CA ALA A 284 -10.29 -17.89 17.26
C ALA A 284 -10.36 -16.59 18.08
N PRO A 285 -9.21 -15.97 18.45
CA PRO A 285 -9.17 -14.73 19.24
C PRO A 285 -9.57 -13.51 18.39
N VAL A 286 -10.80 -13.51 17.90
CA VAL A 286 -11.44 -12.45 17.11
C VAL A 286 -12.57 -11.80 17.93
N THR A 287 -12.87 -10.53 17.65
CA THR A 287 -13.90 -9.77 18.36
C THR A 287 -15.30 -9.91 17.75
N SER A 288 -15.41 -10.43 16.54
CA SER A 288 -16.68 -10.61 15.82
C SER A 288 -16.65 -11.89 15.00
N PRO A 289 -17.78 -12.63 14.91
CA PRO A 289 -17.84 -13.82 14.07
C PRO A 289 -17.54 -13.49 12.60
N SER A 290 -16.88 -14.40 11.91
CA SER A 290 -16.59 -14.30 10.47
C SER A 290 -17.14 -15.52 9.74
N ILE A 291 -17.73 -15.29 8.57
CA ILE A 291 -18.33 -16.34 7.74
C ILE A 291 -17.60 -16.36 6.41
N VAL A 292 -17.14 -17.53 5.99
CA VAL A 292 -16.31 -17.74 4.80
C VAL A 292 -16.91 -18.86 3.95
N ARG A 293 -16.89 -18.66 2.63
CA ARG A 293 -17.26 -19.63 1.61
C ARG A 293 -16.15 -19.69 0.59
N THR A 294 -15.59 -20.87 0.39
CA THR A 294 -14.47 -21.04 -0.54
C THR A 294 -14.70 -22.21 -1.49
N TRP A 295 -14.38 -21.98 -2.77
CA TRP A 295 -14.40 -22.98 -3.83
C TRP A 295 -13.00 -23.10 -4.42
N ALA A 296 -12.60 -24.33 -4.78
CA ALA A 296 -11.50 -24.53 -5.71
C ALA A 296 -11.98 -24.23 -7.13
N VAL A 297 -11.24 -23.37 -7.82
CA VAL A 297 -11.57 -22.83 -9.15
C VAL A 297 -10.36 -22.95 -10.08
N PRO A 298 -10.49 -22.75 -11.41
CA PRO A 298 -9.39 -23.00 -12.32
C PRO A 298 -8.36 -21.89 -12.26
N GLY A 299 -7.16 -22.23 -12.73
CA GLY A 299 -6.06 -21.30 -12.81
C GLY A 299 -6.05 -20.49 -14.09
N TYR A 300 -4.96 -19.76 -14.25
CA TYR A 300 -4.73 -18.85 -15.36
C TYR A 300 -4.60 -19.54 -16.74
N ASP A 301 -4.44 -20.86 -16.75
CA ASP A 301 -4.47 -21.70 -17.95
C ASP A 301 -5.90 -22.02 -18.45
N ASP A 302 -6.93 -21.61 -17.71
CA ASP A 302 -8.34 -21.62 -18.13
C ASP A 302 -8.89 -20.18 -18.17
N ALA A 303 -9.57 -19.82 -19.27
CA ALA A 303 -10.17 -18.50 -19.44
C ALA A 303 -11.31 -18.21 -18.46
N ASP A 304 -11.88 -19.23 -17.81
CA ASP A 304 -12.87 -19.05 -16.76
C ASP A 304 -12.30 -18.34 -15.52
N SER A 305 -11.00 -18.42 -15.26
CA SER A 305 -10.36 -17.66 -14.16
C SER A 305 -10.57 -16.16 -14.33
N LEU A 306 -10.40 -15.63 -15.54
CA LEU A 306 -10.67 -14.22 -15.87
C LEU A 306 -12.16 -13.89 -15.71
N GLY A 307 -13.07 -14.82 -16.02
CA GLY A 307 -14.50 -14.65 -15.78
C GLY A 307 -14.85 -14.59 -14.30
N LEU A 308 -14.10 -15.31 -13.46
CA LEU A 308 -14.23 -15.27 -12.00
C LEU A 308 -13.65 -14.00 -11.39
N ASP A 309 -12.60 -13.42 -11.97
CA ASP A 309 -12.13 -12.09 -11.58
C ASP A 309 -13.24 -11.05 -11.73
N ILE A 310 -13.92 -11.05 -12.89
CA ILE A 310 -15.09 -10.20 -13.14
C ILE A 310 -16.18 -10.48 -12.11
N ALA A 311 -16.54 -11.76 -11.89
CA ALA A 311 -17.60 -12.14 -10.97
C ALA A 311 -17.31 -11.67 -9.53
N SER A 312 -16.08 -11.83 -9.05
CA SER A 312 -15.66 -11.36 -7.72
C SER A 312 -15.80 -9.85 -7.59
N GLY A 313 -15.39 -9.14 -8.63
CA GLY A 313 -15.47 -7.70 -8.78
C GLY A 313 -16.88 -7.15 -8.65
N VAL A 314 -17.76 -7.61 -9.53
CA VAL A 314 -19.15 -7.13 -9.56
C VAL A 314 -19.95 -7.53 -8.32
N MET A 315 -19.58 -8.60 -7.63
CA MET A 315 -20.26 -9.04 -6.41
C MET A 315 -20.04 -8.11 -5.21
N ALA A 316 -18.84 -7.52 -5.06
CA ALA A 316 -18.49 -6.77 -3.84
C ALA A 316 -17.45 -5.62 -3.98
N GLN A 317 -16.82 -5.39 -5.13
CA GLN A 317 -15.70 -4.44 -5.30
C GLN A 317 -16.08 -3.12 -5.98
N ILE A 318 -17.38 -2.87 -6.16
CA ILE A 318 -17.93 -1.61 -6.70
C ILE A 318 -18.99 -1.05 -5.76
N ASP A 319 -19.25 0.26 -5.81
CA ASP A 319 -20.38 0.82 -5.08
C ASP A 319 -21.71 0.30 -5.65
N GLY A 320 -22.68 0.06 -4.77
CA GLY A 320 -23.91 -0.65 -5.13
C GLY A 320 -23.73 -2.12 -5.51
N ALA A 321 -22.62 -2.77 -5.15
CA ALA A 321 -22.42 -4.19 -5.43
C ALA A 321 -23.49 -5.07 -4.73
N PRO A 322 -24.00 -6.13 -5.37
CA PRO A 322 -25.17 -6.87 -4.89
C PRO A 322 -25.04 -7.45 -3.48
N LEU A 323 -23.88 -7.98 -3.10
CA LEU A 323 -23.70 -8.57 -1.77
C LEU A 323 -23.60 -7.48 -0.69
N GLN A 324 -22.91 -6.38 -0.98
CA GLN A 324 -22.82 -5.22 -0.08
C GLN A 324 -24.21 -4.61 0.16
N GLU A 325 -24.99 -4.40 -0.90
CA GLU A 325 -26.38 -3.91 -0.80
C GLU A 325 -27.27 -4.84 0.03
N ALA A 326 -27.24 -6.13 -0.26
CA ALA A 326 -28.11 -7.09 0.41
C ALA A 326 -27.76 -7.28 1.89
N LEU A 327 -26.47 -7.36 2.22
CA LEU A 327 -25.99 -7.90 3.50
C LEU A 327 -25.50 -6.83 4.48
N VAL A 328 -24.89 -5.76 3.97
CA VAL A 328 -24.32 -4.68 4.81
C VAL A 328 -25.32 -3.53 4.92
N ARG A 329 -25.79 -2.98 3.80
CA ARG A 329 -26.68 -1.81 3.82
C ARG A 329 -28.14 -2.16 4.11
N GLY A 330 -28.69 -3.12 3.38
CA GLY A 330 -30.09 -3.53 3.47
C GLY A 330 -30.40 -4.27 4.76
N ALA A 331 -29.88 -5.49 4.90
CA ALA A 331 -30.19 -6.34 6.05
C ALA A 331 -29.37 -6.02 7.31
N ARG A 332 -28.24 -5.30 7.18
CA ARG A 332 -27.31 -4.95 8.28
C ARG A 332 -26.86 -6.17 9.09
N LEU A 333 -26.64 -7.29 8.41
CA LEU A 333 -26.21 -8.55 9.03
C LEU A 333 -24.70 -8.66 9.13
N PHE A 334 -23.98 -7.88 8.32
CA PHE A 334 -22.53 -7.87 8.25
C PHE A 334 -22.01 -6.43 8.35
N ASP A 335 -20.86 -6.26 9.02
CA ASP A 335 -20.12 -4.99 9.01
C ASP A 335 -19.42 -4.79 7.65
N ASN A 336 -19.01 -5.88 7.00
CA ASN A 336 -18.46 -5.89 5.66
C ASN A 336 -18.67 -7.24 4.97
N VAL A 337 -18.58 -7.24 3.64
CA VAL A 337 -18.49 -8.44 2.81
C VAL A 337 -17.41 -8.23 1.75
N SER A 338 -16.56 -9.22 1.56
CA SER A 338 -15.51 -9.22 0.54
C SER A 338 -15.66 -10.46 -0.35
N VAL A 339 -15.27 -10.29 -1.61
CA VAL A 339 -15.18 -11.39 -2.58
C VAL A 339 -13.86 -11.26 -3.32
N SER A 340 -13.15 -12.37 -3.44
CA SER A 340 -11.88 -12.45 -4.17
C SER A 340 -11.80 -13.72 -5.00
N ASN A 341 -11.09 -13.59 -6.13
CA ASN A 341 -10.60 -14.72 -6.91
C ASN A 341 -9.07 -14.73 -6.80
N ALA A 342 -8.50 -15.77 -6.21
CA ALA A 342 -7.07 -15.97 -6.09
C ALA A 342 -6.62 -16.96 -7.15
N THR A 343 -6.15 -16.43 -8.29
CA THR A 343 -5.75 -17.23 -9.45
C THR A 343 -4.28 -17.66 -9.32
N LEU A 344 -4.05 -18.98 -9.37
CA LEU A 344 -2.73 -19.61 -9.53
C LEU A 344 -2.55 -20.06 -10.99
N MET A 345 -1.39 -20.62 -11.35
CA MET A 345 -1.13 -21.02 -12.74
C MET A 345 -1.98 -22.21 -13.23
N GLN A 346 -2.41 -23.11 -12.35
CA GLN A 346 -3.21 -24.32 -12.71
C GLN A 346 -4.50 -24.49 -11.88
N GLY A 347 -4.71 -23.63 -10.89
CA GLY A 347 -5.85 -23.70 -9.99
C GLY A 347 -6.06 -22.35 -9.30
N GLY A 348 -6.83 -22.34 -8.24
CA GLY A 348 -7.10 -21.11 -7.51
C GLY A 348 -8.23 -21.29 -6.52
N THR A 349 -8.53 -20.23 -5.78
CA THR A 349 -9.67 -20.21 -4.87
C THR A 349 -10.55 -19.00 -5.12
N PHE A 350 -11.86 -19.23 -5.17
CA PHE A 350 -12.84 -18.15 -5.12
C PHE A 350 -13.38 -18.08 -3.69
N THR A 351 -13.29 -16.92 -3.05
CA THR A 351 -13.66 -16.75 -1.64
C THR A 351 -14.69 -15.64 -1.50
N VAL A 352 -15.79 -15.94 -0.81
CA VAL A 352 -16.75 -14.94 -0.31
C VAL A 352 -16.66 -14.94 1.21
N SER A 353 -16.41 -13.79 1.83
CA SER A 353 -16.33 -13.69 3.28
C SER A 353 -17.00 -12.45 3.84
N GLY A 354 -17.38 -12.46 5.11
CA GLY A 354 -17.90 -11.27 5.79
C GLY A 354 -17.80 -11.35 7.30
N ARG A 355 -17.60 -10.19 7.93
CA ARG A 355 -17.65 -10.03 9.39
C ARG A 355 -19.09 -9.77 9.83
N VAL A 356 -19.61 -10.60 10.72
CA VAL A 356 -20.98 -10.51 11.23
C VAL A 356 -21.11 -9.26 12.11
N ALA A 357 -22.17 -8.48 11.88
CA ALA A 357 -22.43 -7.26 12.63
C ALA A 357 -22.74 -7.56 14.11
N LYS A 358 -22.43 -6.61 14.98
CA LYS A 358 -22.62 -6.76 16.44
C LYS A 358 -24.08 -7.10 16.79
N GLY A 359 -24.27 -8.16 17.56
CA GLY A 359 -25.60 -8.59 18.04
C GLY A 359 -26.40 -9.43 17.04
N VAL A 360 -25.86 -9.73 15.86
CA VAL A 360 -26.50 -10.59 14.86
C VAL A 360 -26.12 -12.06 15.11
N ASP A 361 -27.10 -12.96 15.00
CA ASP A 361 -26.86 -14.41 15.03
C ASP A 361 -26.06 -14.85 13.79
N PRO A 362 -24.85 -15.43 13.95
CA PRO A 362 -24.04 -15.91 12.83
C PRO A 362 -24.74 -16.94 11.94
N ALA A 363 -25.67 -17.75 12.47
CA ALA A 363 -26.41 -18.70 11.65
C ALA A 363 -27.37 -17.99 10.69
N VAL A 364 -28.01 -16.91 11.14
CA VAL A 364 -28.87 -16.05 10.31
C VAL A 364 -28.03 -15.35 9.25
N ALA A 365 -26.90 -14.77 9.64
CA ALA A 365 -25.96 -14.12 8.72
C ALA A 365 -25.43 -15.11 7.67
N ALA A 366 -25.09 -16.34 8.06
CA ALA A 366 -24.60 -17.39 7.15
C ALA A 366 -25.64 -17.77 6.10
N LYS A 367 -26.89 -17.96 6.52
CA LYS A 367 -28.01 -18.25 5.61
C LYS A 367 -28.28 -17.08 4.66
N ALA A 368 -28.17 -15.85 5.14
CA ALA A 368 -28.32 -14.66 4.31
C ALA A 368 -27.21 -14.53 3.27
N LEU A 369 -25.95 -14.81 3.65
CA LEU A 369 -24.82 -14.84 2.73
C LEU A 369 -25.03 -15.87 1.62
N ASP A 370 -25.38 -17.11 2.00
CA ASP A 370 -25.68 -18.19 1.05
C ASP A 370 -26.84 -17.80 0.11
N ALA A 371 -27.88 -17.14 0.62
CA ALA A 371 -29.01 -16.65 -0.17
C ALA A 371 -28.62 -15.50 -1.13
N ALA A 372 -27.71 -14.60 -0.72
CA ALA A 372 -27.22 -13.53 -1.57
C ALA A 372 -26.35 -14.07 -2.73
N ILE A 373 -25.48 -15.05 -2.44
CA ILE A 373 -24.72 -15.77 -3.48
C ILE A 373 -25.68 -16.46 -4.45
N ALA A 374 -26.66 -17.21 -3.95
CA ALA A 374 -27.65 -17.88 -4.78
C ALA A 374 -28.47 -16.90 -5.65
N ARG A 375 -28.82 -15.72 -5.11
CA ARG A 375 -29.48 -14.66 -5.87
C ARG A 375 -28.59 -14.15 -7.01
N PHE A 376 -27.32 -13.88 -6.74
CA PHE A 376 -26.39 -13.49 -7.80
C PHE A 376 -26.29 -14.59 -8.88
N LEU A 377 -26.20 -15.85 -8.48
CA LEU A 377 -26.21 -16.97 -9.43
C LEU A 377 -27.54 -17.15 -10.16
N ALA A 378 -28.64 -16.56 -9.69
CA ALA A 378 -29.91 -16.55 -10.40
C ALA A 378 -30.01 -15.41 -11.43
N THR A 379 -29.56 -14.20 -11.07
CA THR A 379 -29.82 -12.98 -11.86
C THR A 379 -28.59 -12.44 -12.60
N GLY A 380 -27.38 -12.71 -12.12
CA GLY A 380 -26.13 -12.12 -12.61
C GLY A 380 -25.99 -10.63 -12.31
N PRO A 381 -24.88 -10.02 -12.78
CA PRO A 381 -24.68 -8.59 -12.68
C PRO A 381 -25.52 -7.84 -13.72
N THR A 382 -25.73 -6.55 -13.50
CA THR A 382 -26.24 -5.64 -14.54
C THR A 382 -25.13 -5.24 -15.52
N ALA A 383 -25.50 -4.74 -16.71
CA ALA A 383 -24.53 -4.21 -17.66
C ALA A 383 -23.72 -3.03 -17.08
N ASP A 384 -24.36 -2.15 -16.30
CA ASP A 384 -23.68 -1.03 -15.65
C ASP A 384 -22.65 -1.48 -14.61
N GLN A 385 -22.99 -2.46 -13.77
CA GLN A 385 -22.04 -3.03 -12.78
C GLN A 385 -20.82 -3.64 -13.46
N LEU A 386 -21.03 -4.39 -14.55
CA LEU A 386 -19.93 -4.96 -15.34
C LEU A 386 -19.05 -3.88 -15.96
N ALA A 387 -19.65 -2.87 -16.59
CA ALA A 387 -18.92 -1.78 -17.23
C ALA A 387 -18.11 -0.94 -16.22
N ARG A 388 -18.68 -0.66 -15.04
CA ARG A 388 -17.99 0.04 -13.94
C ARG A 388 -16.78 -0.75 -13.45
N TRP A 389 -16.96 -2.04 -13.15
CA TRP A 389 -15.85 -2.88 -12.71
C TRP A 389 -14.75 -2.99 -13.79
N ALA A 390 -15.12 -3.26 -15.04
CA ALA A 390 -14.16 -3.40 -16.13
C ALA A 390 -13.37 -2.11 -16.36
N THR A 391 -14.03 -0.95 -16.23
CA THR A 391 -13.38 0.36 -16.28
C THR A 391 -12.40 0.52 -15.12
N SER A 392 -12.85 0.37 -13.87
CA SER A 392 -12.01 0.53 -12.67
C SER A 392 -10.79 -0.41 -12.69
N TYR A 393 -10.97 -1.67 -13.10
CA TYR A 393 -9.88 -2.63 -13.23
C TYR A 393 -8.87 -2.19 -14.31
N THR A 394 -9.36 -1.89 -15.51
CA THR A 394 -8.52 -1.51 -16.66
C THR A 394 -7.71 -0.26 -16.36
N THR A 395 -8.30 0.76 -15.75
CA THR A 395 -7.61 2.01 -15.43
C THR A 395 -6.65 1.83 -14.26
N SER A 396 -6.99 1.02 -13.26
CA SER A 396 -6.06 0.67 -12.18
C SER A 396 -4.83 -0.09 -12.69
N TYR A 397 -5.02 -1.05 -13.59
CA TYR A 397 -3.93 -1.77 -14.25
C TYR A 397 -3.08 -0.82 -15.11
N ALA A 398 -3.69 0.01 -15.95
CA ALA A 398 -2.95 0.98 -16.77
C ALA A 398 -2.12 1.97 -15.93
N ARG A 399 -2.65 2.38 -14.76
CA ARG A 399 -1.95 3.24 -13.81
C ARG A 399 -0.82 2.52 -13.09
N SER A 400 -0.96 1.22 -12.77
CA SER A 400 0.14 0.47 -12.13
C SER A 400 1.37 0.38 -13.04
N LEU A 401 1.17 0.39 -14.36
CA LEU A 401 2.25 0.47 -15.36
C LEU A 401 3.00 1.82 -15.35
N GLU A 402 2.66 2.79 -14.50
CA GLU A 402 3.61 3.86 -14.19
C GLU A 402 4.90 3.30 -13.57
N SER A 403 4.85 2.19 -12.82
CA SER A 403 6.05 1.56 -12.24
C SER A 403 6.80 0.70 -13.26
N LEU A 404 8.12 0.85 -13.34
CA LEU A 404 8.99 -0.04 -14.14
C LEU A 404 8.97 -1.48 -13.61
N ASN A 405 8.89 -1.66 -12.29
CA ASN A 405 8.73 -2.97 -11.66
C ASN A 405 7.40 -3.61 -12.11
N ALA A 406 6.27 -2.88 -12.07
CA ALA A 406 4.98 -3.42 -12.52
C ALA A 406 5.00 -3.83 -14.00
N ARG A 407 5.71 -3.11 -14.86
CA ARG A 407 5.93 -3.51 -16.26
C ARG A 407 6.75 -4.79 -16.35
N ALA A 408 7.86 -4.86 -15.61
CA ALA A 408 8.72 -6.03 -15.59
C ALA A 408 7.98 -7.29 -15.09
N GLU A 409 7.20 -7.17 -14.02
CA GLU A 409 6.35 -8.22 -13.48
C GLU A 409 5.27 -8.67 -14.47
N SER A 410 4.61 -7.73 -15.14
CA SER A 410 3.58 -8.06 -16.13
C SER A 410 4.16 -8.88 -17.30
N LEU A 411 5.35 -8.53 -17.77
CA LEU A 411 6.05 -9.26 -18.83
C LEU A 411 6.51 -10.65 -18.34
N ALA A 412 7.14 -10.72 -17.17
CA ALA A 412 7.62 -11.98 -16.59
C ALA A 412 6.47 -12.96 -16.31
N ASN A 413 5.37 -12.46 -15.73
CA ASN A 413 4.19 -13.28 -15.44
C ASN A 413 3.59 -13.86 -16.73
N GLY A 414 3.47 -13.07 -17.80
CA GLY A 414 2.98 -13.56 -19.09
C GLY A 414 3.82 -14.73 -19.62
N ILE A 415 5.13 -14.64 -19.48
CA ILE A 415 6.05 -15.71 -19.88
C ILE A 415 5.84 -16.98 -19.05
N LEU A 416 5.82 -16.87 -17.73
CA LEU A 416 5.67 -18.03 -16.85
C LEU A 416 4.28 -18.67 -17.01
N ALA A 417 3.25 -17.86 -17.22
CA ALA A 417 1.88 -18.31 -17.28
C ALA A 417 1.49 -18.93 -18.61
N THR A 418 1.86 -18.32 -19.73
CA THR A 418 1.39 -18.71 -21.07
C THR A 418 2.52 -18.85 -22.09
N GLY A 419 3.75 -18.52 -21.72
CA GLY A 419 4.88 -18.42 -22.64
C GLY A 419 4.94 -17.11 -23.42
N ASN A 420 3.99 -16.19 -23.23
CA ASN A 420 3.85 -14.95 -23.99
C ASN A 420 3.87 -13.70 -23.07
N PRO A 421 4.83 -12.77 -23.26
CA PRO A 421 4.92 -11.57 -22.42
C PRO A 421 3.75 -10.58 -22.59
N ASP A 422 3.05 -10.59 -23.72
CA ASP A 422 1.90 -9.74 -24.02
C ASP A 422 0.56 -10.28 -23.48
N THR A 423 0.60 -11.27 -22.57
CA THR A 423 -0.64 -11.89 -22.05
C THR A 423 -1.59 -10.88 -21.40
N TYR A 424 -1.08 -9.82 -20.78
CA TYR A 424 -1.92 -8.77 -20.21
C TYR A 424 -2.90 -8.15 -21.23
N ARG A 425 -2.54 -8.06 -22.53
CA ARG A 425 -3.43 -7.56 -23.57
C ARG A 425 -4.64 -8.46 -23.79
N ARG A 426 -4.42 -9.78 -23.74
CA ARG A 426 -5.49 -10.79 -23.82
C ARG A 426 -6.46 -10.60 -22.65
N ASP A 427 -5.94 -10.40 -21.44
CA ASP A 427 -6.76 -10.26 -20.24
C ASP A 427 -7.58 -8.96 -20.28
N LEU A 428 -6.97 -7.83 -20.61
CA LEU A 428 -7.67 -6.55 -20.77
C LEU A 428 -8.76 -6.62 -21.85
N ALA A 429 -8.47 -7.28 -22.99
CA ALA A 429 -9.47 -7.53 -24.03
C ALA A 429 -10.58 -8.46 -23.56
N TYR A 430 -10.28 -9.44 -22.69
CA TYR A 430 -11.27 -10.30 -22.07
C TYR A 430 -12.19 -9.48 -21.16
N TYR A 431 -11.63 -8.72 -20.21
CA TYR A 431 -12.38 -7.95 -19.21
C TYR A 431 -13.28 -6.88 -19.84
N THR A 432 -12.78 -6.16 -20.85
CA THR A 432 -13.56 -5.13 -21.58
C THR A 432 -14.46 -5.72 -22.68
N GLY A 433 -14.43 -7.04 -22.86
CA GLY A 433 -15.09 -7.76 -23.94
C GLY A 433 -16.33 -8.56 -23.51
N ARG A 434 -16.50 -8.82 -22.21
CA ARG A 434 -17.56 -9.73 -21.72
C ARG A 434 -18.93 -9.08 -21.58
N THR A 435 -19.95 -9.92 -21.64
CA THR A 435 -21.35 -9.61 -21.34
C THR A 435 -21.76 -10.15 -19.96
N PRO A 436 -22.81 -9.58 -19.33
CA PRO A 436 -23.31 -10.10 -18.06
C PRO A 436 -23.70 -11.57 -18.08
N ALA A 437 -24.24 -12.06 -19.20
CA ALA A 437 -24.64 -13.45 -19.37
C ALA A 437 -23.44 -14.42 -19.37
N GLU A 438 -22.33 -14.04 -20.01
CA GLU A 438 -21.09 -14.84 -20.00
C GLU A 438 -20.48 -14.90 -18.59
N VAL A 439 -20.43 -13.77 -17.88
CA VAL A 439 -19.94 -13.71 -16.50
C VAL A 439 -20.79 -14.59 -15.58
N LEU A 440 -22.12 -14.53 -15.73
CA LEU A 440 -23.04 -15.38 -14.98
C LEU A 440 -22.85 -16.87 -15.29
N ALA A 441 -22.59 -17.22 -16.55
CA ALA A 441 -22.35 -18.61 -16.95
C ALA A 441 -21.09 -19.18 -16.27
N VAL A 442 -20.00 -18.41 -16.24
CA VAL A 442 -18.76 -18.78 -15.54
C VAL A 442 -18.99 -18.90 -14.03
N ALA A 443 -19.63 -17.89 -13.42
CA ALA A 443 -19.96 -17.92 -11.99
C ALA A 443 -20.82 -19.15 -11.63
N ARG A 444 -21.82 -19.49 -12.44
CA ARG A 444 -22.65 -20.70 -12.24
C ARG A 444 -21.84 -21.98 -12.34
N LYS A 445 -20.98 -22.09 -13.35
CA LYS A 445 -20.16 -23.30 -13.58
C LYS A 445 -19.32 -23.64 -12.35
N TRP A 446 -18.73 -22.65 -11.69
CA TRP A 446 -17.79 -22.87 -10.59
C TRP A 446 -18.42 -22.74 -9.21
N LEU A 447 -19.27 -21.75 -8.97
CA LEU A 447 -19.80 -21.44 -7.64
C LEU A 447 -21.05 -22.26 -7.28
N SER A 448 -21.59 -23.03 -8.22
CA SER A 448 -22.62 -24.06 -7.92
C SER A 448 -22.01 -25.38 -7.44
N ARG A 449 -20.67 -25.52 -7.47
CA ARG A 449 -19.98 -26.70 -6.94
C ARG A 449 -20.09 -26.75 -5.41
N PRO A 450 -19.89 -27.93 -4.80
CA PRO A 450 -19.88 -28.03 -3.35
C PRO A 450 -18.82 -27.13 -2.72
N VAL A 451 -19.23 -26.40 -1.69
CA VAL A 451 -18.47 -25.31 -1.06
C VAL A 451 -17.86 -25.76 0.28
N TYR A 452 -16.68 -25.22 0.61
CA TYR A 452 -16.19 -25.23 1.98
C TYR A 452 -16.75 -24.00 2.73
N ALA A 453 -17.59 -24.24 3.71
CA ALA A 453 -18.29 -23.23 4.50
C ALA A 453 -17.74 -23.19 5.92
N LEU A 454 -16.87 -22.22 6.19
CA LEU A 454 -16.23 -22.02 7.48
C LEU A 454 -16.91 -20.87 8.26
N THR A 455 -17.17 -21.08 9.54
CA THR A 455 -17.59 -20.03 10.49
C THR A 455 -16.56 -19.91 11.61
N VAL A 456 -15.96 -18.74 11.76
CA VAL A 456 -15.01 -18.43 12.83
C VAL A 456 -15.74 -17.66 13.91
N MET A 457 -15.78 -18.20 15.13
CA MET A 457 -16.42 -17.60 16.30
C MET A 457 -15.37 -16.96 17.22
N PRO A 458 -15.71 -15.86 17.92
CA PRO A 458 -14.91 -15.36 19.04
C PRO A 458 -14.69 -16.45 20.10
N GLY A 459 -13.45 -16.62 20.54
CA GLY A 459 -13.12 -17.52 21.64
C GLY A 459 -11.62 -17.84 21.72
N ALA A 460 -11.27 -18.76 22.61
CA ALA A 460 -9.92 -19.32 22.61
C ALA A 460 -9.64 -19.99 21.26
N ARG A 461 -8.41 -19.88 20.77
CA ARG A 461 -7.97 -20.55 19.53
C ARG A 461 -8.20 -22.06 19.69
N MET A 462 -8.94 -22.67 18.77
CA MET A 462 -9.02 -24.14 18.74
C MET A 462 -7.64 -24.72 18.46
N PRO A 463 -7.22 -25.79 19.18
CA PRO A 463 -6.01 -26.52 18.85
C PRO A 463 -6.09 -27.03 17.42
N ASP A 464 -5.01 -26.85 16.66
CA ASP A 464 -4.87 -27.37 15.30
C ASP A 464 -3.59 -28.20 15.25
N ALA A 465 -3.74 -29.49 15.60
CA ALA A 465 -2.62 -30.43 15.78
C ALA A 465 -1.78 -30.64 14.50
N ASP A 466 -2.33 -30.30 13.33
CA ASP A 466 -1.67 -30.45 12.04
C ASP A 466 -0.79 -29.26 11.66
N ARG A 467 -0.80 -28.14 12.40
CA ARG A 467 0.10 -27.01 12.13
C ARG A 467 1.58 -27.37 12.31
N THR A 468 1.83 -28.38 13.12
CA THR A 468 3.15 -28.93 13.41
C THR A 468 3.47 -30.19 12.61
N ALA A 469 2.49 -30.79 11.93
CA ALA A 469 2.66 -32.07 11.25
C ALA A 469 3.04 -31.88 9.76
N PRO A 470 3.91 -32.73 9.20
CA PRO A 470 4.16 -32.74 7.76
C PRO A 470 2.89 -33.18 7.00
N PRO A 471 2.71 -32.76 5.73
CA PRO A 471 1.61 -33.23 4.90
C PRO A 471 1.56 -34.77 4.82
N ALA A 472 0.37 -35.36 4.97
CA ALA A 472 0.19 -36.81 4.95
C ALA A 472 0.54 -37.42 3.58
N GLY A 473 1.37 -38.48 3.57
CA GLY A 473 1.82 -39.15 2.34
C GLY A 473 3.29 -38.94 1.96
N ALA A 474 4.08 -38.27 2.83
CA ALA A 474 5.51 -38.11 2.63
C ALA A 474 6.26 -39.45 2.63
N VAL A 475 6.80 -39.83 1.48
CA VAL A 475 7.85 -40.85 1.40
C VAL A 475 9.18 -40.12 1.40
N ALA A 476 9.96 -40.29 2.48
CA ALA A 476 11.27 -39.67 2.61
C ALA A 476 12.17 -40.07 1.44
N LEU A 477 12.72 -39.08 0.73
CA LEU A 477 13.84 -39.33 -0.17
C LEU A 477 15.05 -39.76 0.69
N PRO A 478 15.82 -40.77 0.26
CA PRO A 478 17.04 -41.13 0.96
C PRO A 478 17.98 -39.91 1.00
N ALA A 479 18.49 -39.60 2.20
CA ALA A 479 19.43 -38.51 2.38
C ALA A 479 20.64 -38.70 1.44
N PRO A 480 20.99 -37.69 0.61
CA PRO A 480 22.26 -37.73 -0.10
C PRO A 480 23.40 -37.81 0.92
N ALA A 481 24.48 -38.52 0.57
CA ALA A 481 25.71 -38.43 1.34
C ALA A 481 26.15 -36.97 1.44
N GLU A 482 26.53 -36.53 2.64
CA GLU A 482 26.93 -35.16 2.94
C GLU A 482 28.10 -34.76 2.04
N ALA A 483 27.80 -34.06 0.94
CA ALA A 483 28.83 -33.54 0.05
C ALA A 483 29.47 -32.33 0.73
N ALA A 484 30.80 -32.23 0.68
CA ALA A 484 31.49 -30.99 1.05
C ALA A 484 30.93 -29.82 0.22
N PRO A 485 30.91 -28.57 0.75
CA PRO A 485 30.55 -27.42 -0.05
C PRO A 485 31.35 -27.43 -1.35
N PRO A 486 30.71 -27.18 -2.51
CA PRO A 486 31.49 -26.97 -3.72
C PRO A 486 32.53 -25.87 -3.42
N PRO A 487 33.79 -26.04 -3.86
CA PRO A 487 34.80 -25.03 -3.62
C PRO A 487 34.33 -23.70 -4.21
N ARG A 488 34.54 -22.61 -3.47
CA ARG A 488 34.19 -21.27 -3.96
C ARG A 488 34.87 -21.03 -5.30
N VAL A 489 34.09 -20.67 -6.30
CA VAL A 489 34.59 -20.35 -7.63
C VAL A 489 34.77 -18.83 -7.70
N ALA A 490 36.03 -18.40 -7.62
CA ALA A 490 36.36 -16.99 -7.76
C ALA A 490 35.96 -16.48 -9.15
N ARG A 491 35.20 -15.38 -9.18
CA ARG A 491 34.83 -14.66 -10.41
C ARG A 491 35.63 -13.39 -10.58
N MET A 492 35.29 -12.63 -11.62
CA MET A 492 35.71 -11.24 -11.76
C MET A 492 35.31 -10.42 -10.52
N ALA A 493 36.06 -9.37 -10.21
CA ALA A 493 35.73 -8.47 -9.12
C ALA A 493 34.34 -7.84 -9.34
N MET A 494 33.56 -7.69 -8.26
CA MET A 494 32.28 -7.01 -8.31
C MET A 494 32.47 -5.61 -8.90
N PRO A 495 31.73 -5.25 -9.96
CA PRO A 495 31.85 -3.93 -10.57
C PRO A 495 31.64 -2.79 -9.56
N GLY A 496 32.36 -1.69 -9.77
CA GLY A 496 32.05 -0.41 -9.12
C GLY A 496 30.64 0.07 -9.51
N VAL A 497 30.13 1.02 -8.76
CA VAL A 497 29.00 1.84 -9.22
C VAL A 497 29.59 2.96 -10.07
N GLY A 498 29.04 3.20 -11.26
CA GLY A 498 29.43 4.35 -12.08
C GLY A 498 29.04 5.68 -11.42
N ASP A 499 29.36 6.78 -12.08
CA ASP A 499 29.04 8.11 -11.56
C ASP A 499 27.52 8.30 -11.41
N PRO A 500 27.04 8.94 -10.32
CA PRO A 500 25.63 9.23 -10.13
C PRO A 500 25.07 10.03 -11.32
N LEU A 501 23.92 9.62 -11.83
CA LEU A 501 23.19 10.35 -12.87
C LEU A 501 22.18 11.29 -12.21
N PRO A 502 22.10 12.56 -12.64
CA PRO A 502 21.17 13.51 -12.05
C PRO A 502 19.71 13.09 -12.34
N PRO A 503 18.76 13.46 -11.46
CA PRO A 503 17.35 13.20 -11.67
C PRO A 503 16.84 13.92 -12.91
N ARG A 504 15.95 13.27 -13.67
CA ARG A 504 15.21 13.91 -14.76
C ARG A 504 13.92 14.53 -14.23
N PHE A 505 14.01 15.77 -13.76
CA PHE A 505 12.83 16.56 -13.41
C PHE A 505 12.27 17.28 -14.65
N PRO A 506 10.97 17.14 -14.98
CA PRO A 506 10.41 17.79 -16.15
C PRO A 506 10.36 19.31 -15.99
N ALA A 507 10.42 20.02 -17.11
CA ALA A 507 10.22 21.47 -17.11
C ALA A 507 8.82 21.82 -16.61
N VAL A 508 8.75 22.76 -15.67
CA VAL A 508 7.49 23.27 -15.12
C VAL A 508 7.10 24.53 -15.89
N THR A 509 5.84 24.60 -16.31
CA THR A 509 5.25 25.78 -16.93
C THR A 509 4.15 26.32 -16.03
N ARG A 510 4.12 27.65 -15.85
CA ARG A 510 3.06 28.33 -15.10
C ARG A 510 2.13 29.08 -16.06
N ALA A 511 0.83 28.99 -15.81
CA ALA A 511 -0.21 29.73 -16.50
C ALA A 511 -1.24 30.23 -15.48
N ARG A 512 -2.22 31.03 -15.95
CA ARG A 512 -3.35 31.46 -15.12
C ARG A 512 -4.66 31.25 -15.85
N LEU A 513 -5.69 30.87 -15.09
CA LEU A 513 -7.07 30.92 -15.55
C LEU A 513 -7.58 32.37 -15.54
N SER A 514 -8.67 32.64 -16.23
CA SER A 514 -9.31 33.97 -16.30
C SER A 514 -9.80 34.49 -14.94
N ASN A 515 -9.93 33.62 -13.94
CA ASN A 515 -10.29 33.97 -12.56
C ASN A 515 -9.10 34.17 -11.62
N GLY A 516 -7.87 34.08 -12.14
CA GLY A 516 -6.64 34.31 -11.37
C GLY A 516 -6.02 33.05 -10.75
N ILE A 517 -6.74 31.91 -10.73
CA ILE A 517 -6.19 30.64 -10.26
C ILE A 517 -4.92 30.32 -11.07
N GLU A 518 -3.85 30.02 -10.36
CA GLU A 518 -2.57 29.65 -10.96
C GLU A 518 -2.60 28.18 -11.38
N LEU A 519 -2.07 27.90 -12.56
CA LEU A 519 -1.94 26.57 -13.13
C LEU A 519 -0.45 26.24 -13.28
N ILE A 520 0.04 25.27 -12.52
CA ILE A 520 1.42 24.79 -12.51
C ILE A 520 1.44 23.42 -13.19
N TYR A 521 2.19 23.28 -14.26
CA TYR A 521 2.07 22.15 -15.18
C TYR A 521 3.42 21.52 -15.52
N ALA A 522 3.45 20.19 -15.60
CA ALA A 522 4.54 19.41 -16.19
C ALA A 522 3.99 18.32 -17.14
N GLN A 523 4.72 18.03 -18.22
CA GLN A 523 4.33 17.01 -19.19
C GLN A 523 5.08 15.68 -18.97
N LYS A 524 4.36 14.55 -18.98
CA LYS A 524 4.92 13.18 -18.98
C LYS A 524 4.07 12.25 -19.84
N THR A 525 4.68 11.57 -20.81
CA THR A 525 3.98 10.74 -21.82
C THR A 525 4.05 9.24 -21.56
N GLY A 526 4.58 8.80 -20.41
CA GLY A 526 4.83 7.38 -20.12
C GLY A 526 3.57 6.52 -19.94
N VAL A 527 2.45 7.14 -19.57
CA VAL A 527 1.12 6.53 -19.48
C VAL A 527 0.03 7.54 -19.90
N PRO A 528 -1.12 7.09 -20.44
CA PRO A 528 -2.20 7.96 -20.92
C PRO A 528 -3.10 8.47 -19.79
N PHE A 529 -2.52 9.19 -18.83
CA PHE A 529 -3.21 9.74 -17.67
C PHE A 529 -2.94 11.22 -17.46
N THR A 530 -3.92 11.88 -16.84
CA THR A 530 -3.79 13.22 -16.27
C THR A 530 -4.00 13.13 -14.77
N GLN A 531 -3.05 13.67 -14.00
CA GLN A 531 -3.16 13.87 -12.56
C GLN A 531 -3.34 15.37 -12.28
N VAL A 532 -4.37 15.70 -11.51
CA VAL A 532 -4.68 17.07 -11.10
C VAL A 532 -4.75 17.12 -9.59
N SER A 533 -4.11 18.13 -8.99
CA SER A 533 -4.32 18.49 -7.60
C SER A 533 -4.58 19.97 -7.48
N MET A 534 -5.75 20.33 -6.99
CA MET A 534 -6.11 21.68 -6.62
C MET A 534 -5.88 21.87 -5.13
N THR A 535 -5.08 22.86 -4.77
CA THR A 535 -4.80 23.21 -3.37
C THR A 535 -5.47 24.53 -3.02
N PHE A 536 -5.93 24.60 -1.78
CA PHE A 536 -6.56 25.76 -1.17
C PHE A 536 -5.74 26.14 0.06
N PRO A 537 -5.41 27.42 0.27
CA PRO A 537 -4.54 27.83 1.36
C PRO A 537 -5.17 27.67 2.76
N ALA A 538 -6.44 27.28 2.84
CA ALA A 538 -7.16 27.04 4.09
C ALA A 538 -7.31 25.54 4.37
N GLY A 539 -6.46 25.01 5.26
CA GLY A 539 -6.61 23.69 5.90
C GLY A 539 -7.24 23.79 7.29
N GLU A 540 -7.03 22.81 8.18
CA GLU A 540 -7.61 22.79 9.53
C GLU A 540 -7.16 23.95 10.45
N LEU A 541 -6.08 24.65 10.09
CA LEU A 541 -5.63 25.86 10.78
C LEU A 541 -6.73 26.93 10.91
N VAL A 542 -7.69 26.97 9.98
CA VAL A 542 -8.72 28.01 9.97
C VAL A 542 -9.95 27.67 10.80
N ASP A 543 -9.97 26.50 11.45
CA ASP A 543 -11.00 26.18 12.41
C ASP A 543 -10.89 27.12 13.62
N PRO A 544 -11.98 27.80 14.02
CA PRO A 544 -12.00 28.57 15.26
C PRO A 544 -11.70 27.70 16.48
N ALA A 545 -11.21 28.31 17.56
CA ALA A 545 -11.08 27.62 18.84
C ALA A 545 -12.43 27.02 19.28
N GLY A 546 -12.45 25.75 19.66
CA GLY A 546 -13.67 25.03 20.04
C GLY A 546 -14.51 24.55 18.84
N LYS A 547 -13.96 24.61 17.62
CA LYS A 547 -14.57 24.12 16.37
C LYS A 547 -13.61 23.22 15.57
N GLU A 548 -12.70 22.55 16.27
CA GLU A 548 -11.70 21.61 15.74
C GLU A 548 -12.30 20.46 14.93
N GLY A 549 -11.84 20.32 13.68
CA GLY A 549 -12.24 19.25 12.77
C GLY A 549 -13.35 19.65 11.80
N ARG A 550 -13.82 20.91 11.83
CA ARG A 550 -14.84 21.42 10.92
C ARG A 550 -14.33 21.48 9.47
N GLN A 551 -13.09 21.92 9.23
CA GLN A 551 -12.53 21.93 7.87
C GLN A 551 -12.34 20.53 7.30
N GLY A 552 -11.75 19.60 8.06
CA GLY A 552 -11.60 18.20 7.66
C GLY A 552 -12.95 17.58 7.28
N MET A 553 -13.97 17.77 8.12
CA MET A 553 -15.34 17.32 7.84
C MET A 553 -15.97 18.00 6.63
N MET A 554 -15.72 19.29 6.40
CA MET A 554 -16.23 20.01 5.22
C MET A 554 -15.65 19.42 3.94
N PHE A 555 -14.33 19.20 3.88
CA PHE A 555 -13.69 18.57 2.72
C PHE A 555 -14.22 17.16 2.50
N SER A 556 -14.25 16.30 3.53
CA SER A 556 -14.81 14.94 3.40
C SER A 556 -16.29 14.92 2.98
N ALA A 557 -17.03 15.99 3.26
CA ALA A 557 -18.43 16.11 2.87
C ALA A 557 -18.63 16.57 1.41
N LEU A 558 -17.60 17.07 0.72
CA LEU A 558 -17.70 17.47 -0.70
C LEU A 558 -18.02 16.28 -1.62
N GLU A 559 -17.61 15.07 -1.22
CA GLU A 559 -17.90 13.81 -1.91
C GLU A 559 -19.28 13.23 -1.58
N LYS A 560 -20.08 13.91 -0.75
CA LYS A 560 -21.35 13.37 -0.24
C LYS A 560 -22.58 13.82 -1.01
N GLY A 561 -22.45 14.82 -1.87
CA GLY A 561 -23.53 15.20 -2.78
C GLY A 561 -23.49 16.65 -3.20
N PHE A 562 -23.94 16.90 -4.42
CA PHE A 562 -24.17 18.22 -4.99
C PHE A 562 -25.53 18.24 -5.69
N ALA A 563 -25.95 19.39 -6.22
CA ALA A 563 -27.30 19.59 -6.75
C ALA A 563 -27.73 18.47 -7.75
N GLY A 564 -28.67 17.62 -7.32
CA GLY A 564 -29.24 16.53 -8.12
C GLY A 564 -28.52 15.18 -8.03
N HIS A 565 -27.43 15.07 -7.26
CA HIS A 565 -26.58 13.88 -7.19
C HIS A 565 -26.12 13.58 -5.75
N ASP A 566 -26.32 12.34 -5.31
CA ASP A 566 -25.90 11.83 -4.01
C ASP A 566 -24.50 11.16 -4.07
N SER A 567 -24.02 10.70 -2.92
CA SER A 567 -22.73 10.01 -2.80
C SER A 567 -22.64 8.75 -3.69
N HIS A 568 -23.71 7.97 -3.77
CA HIS A 568 -23.79 6.77 -4.60
C HIS A 568 -23.64 7.08 -6.10
N TRP A 569 -24.29 8.15 -6.56
CA TRP A 569 -24.12 8.61 -7.93
C TRP A 569 -22.68 9.05 -8.19
N ILE A 570 -22.06 9.78 -7.24
CA ILE A 570 -20.68 10.26 -7.34
C ILE A 570 -19.70 9.08 -7.46
N GLU A 571 -19.80 8.09 -6.57
CA GLU A 571 -18.93 6.91 -6.61
C GLU A 571 -19.14 6.08 -7.88
N ALA A 572 -20.39 5.84 -8.28
CA ALA A 572 -20.69 5.19 -9.54
C ALA A 572 -20.15 5.99 -10.75
N ARG A 573 -20.13 7.33 -10.68
CA ARG A 573 -19.56 8.18 -11.72
C ARG A 573 -18.04 8.10 -11.74
N LYS A 574 -17.37 8.08 -10.58
CA LYS A 574 -15.91 7.86 -10.45
C LYS A 574 -15.51 6.54 -11.10
N GLU A 575 -16.22 5.46 -10.80
CA GLU A 575 -15.97 4.13 -11.39
C GLU A 575 -16.20 4.09 -12.91
N ARG A 576 -17.29 4.67 -13.42
CA ARG A 576 -17.55 4.75 -14.88
C ARG A 576 -16.47 5.52 -15.64
N LEU A 577 -15.82 6.45 -14.97
CA LEU A 577 -14.76 7.27 -15.54
C LEU A 577 -13.37 6.70 -15.23
N GLY A 578 -13.28 5.66 -14.39
CA GLY A 578 -12.04 5.07 -13.91
C GLY A 578 -11.18 6.05 -13.10
N LEU A 579 -11.83 6.91 -12.32
CA LEU A 579 -11.20 7.96 -11.54
C LEU A 579 -10.75 7.45 -10.18
N SER A 580 -9.52 7.81 -9.82
CA SER A 580 -9.15 7.96 -8.41
C SER A 580 -9.32 9.44 -8.08
N MET A 581 -10.31 9.80 -7.27
CA MET A 581 -10.60 11.18 -6.90
C MET A 581 -10.86 11.25 -5.40
N GLY A 582 -10.39 12.33 -4.77
CA GLY A 582 -10.60 12.55 -3.36
C GLY A 582 -10.45 14.02 -2.96
N THR A 583 -11.02 14.34 -1.81
CA THR A 583 -10.96 15.65 -1.17
C THR A 583 -10.49 15.50 0.28
N GLY A 584 -9.75 16.48 0.77
CA GLY A 584 -9.24 16.41 2.13
C GLY A 584 -8.59 17.70 2.57
N ALA A 585 -8.34 17.81 3.87
CA ALA A 585 -7.56 18.88 4.45
C ALA A 585 -6.38 18.29 5.21
N THR A 586 -5.23 18.94 5.06
CA THR A 586 -4.17 18.88 6.07
C THR A 586 -4.40 20.02 7.06
N VAL A 587 -3.55 20.13 8.07
CA VAL A 587 -3.55 21.33 8.92
C VAL A 587 -3.31 22.58 8.07
N ASP A 588 -2.33 22.55 7.16
CA ASP A 588 -1.89 23.73 6.40
C ASP A 588 -2.79 24.12 5.23
N TYR A 589 -3.33 23.14 4.50
CA TYR A 589 -4.05 23.39 3.25
C TYR A 589 -5.17 22.39 3.02
N GLY A 590 -6.21 22.85 2.33
CA GLY A 590 -7.25 22.02 1.75
C GLY A 590 -6.84 21.55 0.35
N SER A 591 -7.35 20.40 -0.08
CA SER A 591 -7.03 19.84 -1.39
C SER A 591 -8.19 19.07 -2.00
N ALA A 592 -8.23 19.08 -3.33
CA ALA A 592 -9.05 18.20 -4.12
C ALA A 592 -8.23 17.69 -5.30
N SER A 593 -8.16 16.38 -5.48
CA SER A 593 -7.30 15.76 -6.48
C SER A 593 -8.02 14.67 -7.24
N PHE A 594 -7.56 14.44 -8.47
CA PHE A 594 -7.93 13.23 -9.20
C PHE A 594 -6.81 12.75 -10.11
N THR A 595 -6.85 11.45 -10.43
CA THR A 595 -6.15 10.83 -11.55
C THR A 595 -7.21 10.26 -12.48
N ALA A 596 -7.13 10.62 -13.76
CA ALA A 596 -8.07 10.20 -14.79
C ALA A 596 -7.33 9.66 -16.02
N PRO A 597 -7.85 8.61 -16.67
CA PRO A 597 -7.48 8.32 -18.05
C PRO A 597 -7.70 9.57 -18.90
N THR A 598 -6.76 9.90 -19.77
CA THR A 598 -6.80 11.13 -20.56
C THR A 598 -8.08 11.27 -21.41
N VAL A 599 -8.63 10.13 -21.86
CA VAL A 599 -9.91 10.05 -22.58
C VAL A 599 -11.11 10.51 -21.76
N ASN A 600 -11.02 10.46 -20.43
CA ASN A 600 -12.09 10.79 -19.48
C ASN A 600 -11.84 12.10 -18.72
N LEU A 601 -10.84 12.90 -19.13
CA LEU A 601 -10.45 14.12 -18.42
C LEU A 601 -11.57 15.16 -18.30
N VAL A 602 -12.30 15.43 -19.38
CA VAL A 602 -13.37 16.44 -19.39
C VAL A 602 -14.47 16.10 -18.37
N PRO A 603 -15.05 14.88 -18.39
CA PRO A 603 -16.00 14.47 -17.36
C PRO A 603 -15.45 14.48 -15.92
N ALA A 604 -14.15 14.20 -15.75
CA ALA A 604 -13.50 14.23 -14.43
C ALA A 604 -13.40 15.66 -13.89
N LEU A 605 -13.00 16.61 -14.74
CA LEU A 605 -12.98 18.03 -14.40
C LEU A 605 -14.38 18.52 -14.03
N ASP A 606 -15.40 18.18 -14.82
CA ASP A 606 -16.78 18.60 -14.55
C ASP A 606 -17.28 18.07 -13.18
N LEU A 607 -16.99 16.80 -12.86
CA LEU A 607 -17.31 16.23 -11.55
C LEU A 607 -16.59 16.97 -10.40
N LEU A 608 -15.30 17.24 -10.55
CA LEU A 608 -14.52 18.01 -9.58
C LEU A 608 -15.13 19.42 -9.39
N GLY A 609 -15.45 20.10 -10.49
CA GLY A 609 -16.03 21.43 -10.46
C GLY A 609 -17.36 21.47 -9.71
N ASP A 610 -18.22 20.47 -9.91
CA ASP A 610 -19.51 20.37 -9.23
C ASP A 610 -19.37 20.11 -7.74
N MET A 611 -18.49 19.18 -7.34
CA MET A 611 -18.18 18.89 -5.94
C MET A 611 -17.63 20.12 -5.21
N LEU A 612 -16.76 20.89 -5.87
CA LEU A 612 -16.15 22.09 -5.27
C LEU A 612 -17.11 23.27 -5.21
N THR A 613 -17.92 23.50 -6.24
CA THR A 613 -18.65 24.78 -6.38
C THR A 613 -20.12 24.70 -5.97
N ARG A 614 -20.71 23.50 -5.92
CA ARG A 614 -22.15 23.32 -5.66
C ARG A 614 -22.48 22.19 -4.64
N PRO A 615 -21.70 21.96 -3.58
CA PRO A 615 -22.03 20.91 -2.60
C PRO A 615 -23.33 21.24 -1.87
N THR A 616 -24.08 20.19 -1.49
CA THR A 616 -25.38 20.31 -0.81
C THR A 616 -25.35 19.90 0.65
N PHE A 617 -24.29 19.22 1.09
CA PHE A 617 -24.12 18.68 2.45
C PHE A 617 -25.36 17.91 2.95
N PRO A 618 -25.78 16.80 2.31
CA PRO A 618 -27.00 16.09 2.69
C PRO A 618 -26.98 15.66 4.17
N ALA A 619 -28.09 15.87 4.89
CA ALA A 619 -28.11 15.74 6.35
C ALA A 619 -27.88 14.29 6.83
N ASP A 620 -28.38 13.31 6.08
CA ASP A 620 -28.19 11.89 6.29
C ASP A 620 -26.74 11.46 6.04
N GLU A 621 -26.12 11.94 4.96
CA GLU A 621 -24.72 11.71 4.64
C GLU A 621 -23.77 12.35 5.66
N VAL A 622 -24.05 13.59 6.07
CA VAL A 622 -23.28 14.26 7.14
C VAL A 622 -23.42 13.50 8.46
N ALA A 623 -24.61 12.98 8.78
CA ALA A 623 -24.81 12.16 9.96
C ALA A 623 -24.04 10.83 9.89
N GLN A 624 -23.95 10.20 8.71
CA GLN A 624 -23.14 9.00 8.48
C GLN A 624 -21.65 9.31 8.63
N LEU A 625 -21.16 10.36 7.95
CA LEU A 625 -19.78 10.81 8.03
C LEU A 625 -19.36 11.10 9.48
N LYS A 626 -20.23 11.74 10.27
CA LYS A 626 -20.00 11.96 11.72
C LYS A 626 -19.83 10.65 12.49
N ARG A 627 -20.68 9.65 12.25
CA ARG A 627 -20.57 8.34 12.90
C ARG A 627 -19.26 7.66 12.56
N ASP A 628 -18.88 7.70 11.28
CA ASP A 628 -17.65 7.07 10.78
C ASP A 628 -16.41 7.75 11.36
N THR A 629 -16.36 9.09 11.36
CA THR A 629 -15.27 9.86 11.97
C THR A 629 -15.18 9.61 13.49
N LEU A 630 -16.30 9.57 14.21
CA LEU A 630 -16.30 9.26 15.64
C LEU A 630 -15.81 7.84 15.94
N ALA A 631 -16.13 6.87 15.08
CA ALA A 631 -15.62 5.51 15.20
C ALA A 631 -14.11 5.43 14.89
N VAL A 632 -13.59 6.27 14.00
CA VAL A 632 -12.13 6.43 13.79
C VAL A 632 -11.48 7.02 15.04
N ILE A 633 -12.01 8.12 15.58
CA ILE A 633 -11.49 8.76 16.81
C ILE A 633 -11.53 7.80 18.01
N ASP A 634 -12.57 6.97 18.12
CA ASP A 634 -12.66 6.00 19.21
C ASP A 634 -11.55 4.95 19.14
N ARG A 635 -11.21 4.48 17.93
CA ARG A 635 -10.12 3.50 17.69
C ARG A 635 -8.74 4.03 18.02
N GLU A 636 -8.50 5.35 17.92
CA GLU A 636 -7.22 5.96 18.29
C GLU A 636 -6.84 5.72 19.76
N ARG A 637 -7.80 5.40 20.64
CA ARG A 637 -7.53 5.04 22.04
C ARG A 637 -6.81 3.72 22.21
N ASP A 638 -7.03 2.82 21.26
CA ASP A 638 -6.50 1.46 21.29
C ASP A 638 -5.22 1.35 20.44
N ASP A 639 -4.79 2.45 19.82
CA ASP A 639 -3.61 2.51 18.96
C ASP A 639 -2.49 3.34 19.62
N ALA A 640 -1.33 2.73 19.83
CA ALA A 640 -0.25 3.35 20.58
C ALA A 640 0.36 4.55 19.83
N ASP A 641 0.52 4.43 18.51
CA ASP A 641 1.07 5.49 17.67
C ASP A 641 0.14 6.71 17.61
N SER A 642 -1.17 6.49 17.49
CA SER A 642 -2.19 7.55 17.53
C SER A 642 -2.14 8.34 18.84
N LEU A 643 -1.95 7.65 19.97
CA LEU A 643 -1.79 8.28 21.28
C LEU A 643 -0.53 9.14 21.37
N VAL A 644 0.59 8.67 20.80
CA VAL A 644 1.82 9.48 20.68
C VAL A 644 1.57 10.72 19.82
N GLN A 645 0.95 10.57 18.65
CA GLN A 645 0.68 11.68 17.73
C GLN A 645 -0.27 12.73 18.30
N ARG A 646 -1.17 12.36 19.23
CA ARG A 646 -2.04 13.31 19.93
C ARG A 646 -1.33 14.09 21.04
N VAL A 647 -0.35 13.49 21.71
CA VAL A 647 0.30 14.10 22.88
C VAL A 647 1.58 14.83 22.51
N LEU A 648 2.45 14.24 21.68
CA LEU A 648 3.79 14.76 21.42
C LEU A 648 3.79 16.19 20.86
N PRO A 649 2.96 16.56 19.85
CA PRO A 649 2.93 17.94 19.35
C PRO A 649 2.59 18.97 20.44
N ARG A 650 1.69 18.62 21.38
CA ARG A 650 1.32 19.48 22.51
C ARG A 650 2.42 19.61 23.55
N LEU A 651 3.27 18.59 23.69
CA LEU A 651 4.44 18.67 24.55
C LEU A 651 5.54 19.53 23.92
N ILE A 652 5.72 19.41 22.59
CA ILE A 652 6.72 20.19 21.84
C ILE A 652 6.39 21.68 21.91
N ASP A 653 5.12 22.03 21.71
CA ASP A 653 4.62 23.39 21.85
C ASP A 653 3.10 23.39 21.97
N ALA A 654 2.59 23.60 23.18
CA ALA A 654 1.16 23.63 23.45
C ALA A 654 0.42 24.79 22.75
N HIS A 655 1.13 25.82 22.31
CA HIS A 655 0.54 27.00 21.64
C HIS A 655 0.60 26.90 20.12
N SER A 656 1.33 25.90 19.62
CA SER A 656 1.39 25.62 18.20
C SER A 656 -0.01 25.31 17.65
N PRO A 657 -0.38 25.87 16.49
CA PRO A 657 -1.65 25.56 15.88
C PRO A 657 -1.72 24.09 15.43
N TYR A 658 -0.58 23.42 15.17
CA TYR A 658 -0.54 21.98 14.90
C TYR A 658 -0.88 21.14 16.13
N ALA A 659 -0.47 21.58 17.32
CA ALA A 659 -0.76 20.87 18.57
C ALA A 659 -2.26 20.88 18.91
N GLN A 660 -2.95 21.94 18.51
CA GLN A 660 -4.40 22.09 18.71
C GLN A 660 -5.23 21.34 17.67
N ARG A 661 -4.61 20.85 16.60
CA ARG A 661 -5.26 20.16 15.47
C ARG A 661 -4.74 18.74 15.27
N ALA A 662 -4.11 18.15 16.29
CA ALA A 662 -3.66 16.77 16.24
C ALA A 662 -4.85 15.78 16.23
N GLY A 663 -4.80 14.79 15.33
CA GLY A 663 -5.86 13.79 15.13
C GLY A 663 -7.03 14.30 14.27
N PHE A 664 -8.14 13.56 14.23
CA PHE A 664 -9.32 13.90 13.40
C PHE A 664 -10.28 14.93 14.01
N GLY A 665 -9.76 15.86 14.83
CA GLY A 665 -10.56 16.90 15.51
C GLY A 665 -11.10 16.51 16.89
N ASP A 666 -11.94 17.39 17.46
CA ASP A 666 -12.56 17.19 18.78
C ASP A 666 -13.86 16.37 18.64
N PRO A 667 -13.99 15.20 19.30
CA PRO A 667 -15.17 14.35 19.17
C PRO A 667 -16.48 15.07 19.54
N LYS A 668 -16.47 16.03 20.47
CA LYS A 668 -17.65 16.83 20.85
C LYS A 668 -18.05 17.79 19.73
N VAL A 669 -17.06 18.39 19.07
CA VAL A 669 -17.29 19.25 17.90
C VAL A 669 -17.85 18.41 16.76
N ILE A 670 -17.21 17.29 16.42
CA ILE A 670 -17.67 16.39 15.35
C ILE A 670 -19.11 15.95 15.61
N ALA A 671 -19.43 15.52 16.85
CA ALA A 671 -20.77 15.12 17.23
C ALA A 671 -21.82 16.24 17.10
N ALA A 672 -21.43 17.50 17.27
CA ALA A 672 -22.31 18.67 17.20
C ALA A 672 -22.42 19.30 15.80
N LEU A 673 -21.52 19.00 14.85
CA LEU A 673 -21.51 19.61 13.52
C LEU A 673 -22.82 19.39 12.76
N THR A 674 -23.27 20.42 12.06
CA THR A 674 -24.46 20.42 11.21
C THR A 674 -24.09 20.67 9.75
N PRO A 675 -24.95 20.29 8.77
CA PRO A 675 -24.78 20.69 7.38
C PRO A 675 -24.57 22.20 7.18
N ALA A 676 -25.24 23.03 7.98
CA ALA A 676 -25.11 24.48 7.91
C ALA A 676 -23.70 24.96 8.33
N ASP A 677 -23.08 24.30 9.32
CA ASP A 677 -21.70 24.59 9.71
C ASP A 677 -20.72 24.30 8.58
N LEU A 678 -20.92 23.19 7.86
CA LEU A 678 -20.09 22.80 6.72
C LEU A 678 -20.30 23.73 5.53
N ALA A 679 -21.55 24.10 5.24
CA ALA A 679 -21.87 25.08 4.19
C ALA A 679 -21.27 26.47 4.48
N ALA A 680 -21.29 26.91 5.75
CA ALA A 680 -20.65 28.15 6.17
C ALA A 680 -19.13 28.08 6.02
N ALA A 681 -18.51 26.96 6.41
CA ALA A 681 -17.07 26.74 6.25
C ALA A 681 -16.67 26.73 4.76
N HIS A 682 -17.45 26.06 3.92
CA HIS A 682 -17.28 26.02 2.46
C HIS A 682 -17.33 27.43 1.85
N ALA A 683 -18.42 28.18 2.10
CA ALA A 683 -18.59 29.52 1.56
C ALA A 683 -17.49 30.50 2.01
N GLN A 684 -16.94 30.29 3.20
CA GLN A 684 -15.89 31.14 3.76
C GLN A 684 -14.49 30.80 3.23
N TRP A 685 -14.16 29.52 3.06
CA TRP A 685 -12.77 29.07 2.89
C TRP A 685 -12.48 28.35 1.58
N LEU A 686 -13.47 27.72 0.94
CA LEU A 686 -13.29 27.10 -0.36
C LEU A 686 -13.47 28.15 -1.46
N ARG A 687 -12.37 28.78 -1.87
CA ARG A 687 -12.37 29.96 -2.72
C ARG A 687 -11.33 29.84 -3.85
N PRO A 688 -11.55 30.48 -5.00
CA PRO A 688 -10.52 30.59 -6.05
C PRO A 688 -9.35 31.49 -5.61
N ASP A 689 -9.58 32.39 -4.64
CA ASP A 689 -8.56 33.29 -4.09
C ASP A 689 -7.41 32.49 -3.46
N GLY A 690 -6.21 32.59 -4.06
CA GLY A 690 -5.03 31.86 -3.58
C GLY A 690 -5.03 30.36 -3.87
N ALA A 691 -6.06 29.83 -4.54
CA ALA A 691 -6.06 28.45 -5.00
C ALA A 691 -5.07 28.24 -6.15
N LYS A 692 -4.46 27.06 -6.18
CA LYS A 692 -3.50 26.65 -7.21
C LYS A 692 -3.89 25.29 -7.76
N ILE A 693 -3.68 25.08 -9.06
CA ILE A 693 -3.91 23.81 -9.74
C ILE A 693 -2.57 23.29 -10.22
N PHE A 694 -2.18 22.12 -9.75
CA PHE A 694 -1.01 21.38 -10.18
C PHE A 694 -1.46 20.28 -11.14
N VAL A 695 -0.79 20.14 -12.28
CA VAL A 695 -1.15 19.16 -13.31
C VAL A 695 0.09 18.45 -13.84
N VAL A 696 0.04 17.11 -13.84
CA VAL A 696 0.94 16.26 -14.63
C VAL A 696 0.11 15.51 -15.66
N SER A 697 0.46 15.61 -16.93
CA SER A 697 -0.31 14.95 -18.00
C SER A 697 0.57 14.52 -19.16
N ASP A 698 0.09 13.52 -19.89
CA ASP A 698 0.54 13.17 -21.25
C ASP A 698 0.22 14.24 -22.31
N ARG A 699 -0.89 14.97 -22.17
CA ARG A 699 -1.30 16.04 -23.10
C ARG A 699 -0.55 17.35 -22.87
N PRO A 700 -0.31 18.16 -23.92
CA PRO A 700 0.28 19.49 -23.79
C PRO A 700 -0.65 20.48 -23.06
N LEU A 701 -0.06 21.45 -22.34
CA LEU A 701 -0.80 22.49 -21.61
C LEU A 701 -1.80 23.27 -22.48
N ALA A 702 -1.47 23.49 -23.75
CA ALA A 702 -2.33 24.21 -24.71
C ALA A 702 -3.68 23.51 -24.94
N GLU A 703 -3.74 22.17 -24.81
CA GLU A 703 -4.98 21.40 -24.88
C GLU A 703 -5.71 21.36 -23.52
N LEU A 704 -4.96 21.32 -22.41
CA LEU A 704 -5.52 21.16 -21.06
C LEU A 704 -6.11 22.44 -20.51
N LYS A 705 -5.42 23.58 -20.69
CA LYS A 705 -5.84 24.86 -20.10
C LYS A 705 -7.27 25.23 -20.52
N PRO A 706 -7.69 25.14 -21.80
CA PRO A 706 -9.08 25.42 -22.18
C PRO A 706 -10.11 24.51 -21.51
N MET A 707 -9.78 23.23 -21.27
CA MET A 707 -10.68 22.29 -20.58
C MET A 707 -10.88 22.69 -19.11
N ILE A 708 -9.79 23.05 -18.43
CA ILE A 708 -9.83 23.52 -17.03
C ILE A 708 -10.53 24.88 -16.95
N GLU A 709 -10.26 25.78 -17.90
CA GLU A 709 -10.87 27.11 -18.01
C GLU A 709 -12.40 27.03 -18.12
N ARG A 710 -12.91 26.10 -18.94
CA ARG A 710 -14.35 25.87 -19.10
C ARG A 710 -15.04 25.57 -17.78
N THR A 711 -14.41 24.73 -16.94
CA THR A 711 -15.00 24.25 -15.69
C THR A 711 -14.79 25.24 -14.55
N LEU A 712 -13.58 25.76 -14.38
CA LEU A 712 -13.19 26.53 -13.18
C LEU A 712 -12.98 28.02 -13.44
N GLY A 713 -12.80 28.45 -14.70
CA GLY A 713 -12.53 29.85 -15.05
C GLY A 713 -13.70 30.80 -14.74
N GLY A 714 -14.93 30.27 -14.69
CA GLY A 714 -16.13 31.01 -14.28
C GLY A 714 -16.32 31.13 -12.76
N TRP A 715 -15.58 30.37 -11.94
CA TRP A 715 -15.81 30.32 -10.50
C TRP A 715 -15.42 31.65 -9.83
N ARG A 716 -16.36 32.23 -9.07
CA ARG A 716 -16.20 33.47 -8.29
C ARG A 716 -16.85 33.30 -6.92
N VAL A 717 -16.25 33.89 -5.90
CA VAL A 717 -16.82 33.96 -4.54
C VAL A 717 -16.86 35.43 -4.11
N ALA A 718 -17.95 35.86 -3.49
CA ALA A 718 -18.14 37.23 -3.05
C ALA A 718 -17.31 37.56 -1.78
N GLY A 719 -17.03 38.84 -1.58
CA GLY A 719 -16.29 39.36 -0.42
C GLY A 719 -14.77 39.16 -0.51
N ALA A 720 -14.03 39.77 0.43
CA ALA A 720 -12.59 39.61 0.53
C ALA A 720 -12.21 38.25 1.13
N ALA A 721 -11.08 37.68 0.70
CA ALA A 721 -10.54 36.45 1.30
C ALA A 721 -10.20 36.70 2.79
N PRO A 722 -10.58 35.79 3.71
CA PRO A 722 -10.18 35.91 5.10
C PRO A 722 -8.67 35.78 5.29
N ALA A 723 -8.14 36.39 6.36
CA ALA A 723 -6.73 36.26 6.71
C ALA A 723 -6.43 34.86 7.28
N LEU A 724 -5.29 34.29 6.89
CA LEU A 724 -4.78 33.02 7.43
C LEU A 724 -4.02 33.25 8.74
N PRO A 725 -4.01 32.27 9.66
CA PRO A 725 -3.17 32.32 10.85
C PRO A 725 -1.68 32.47 10.50
N GLY A 726 -0.99 33.33 11.25
CA GLY A 726 0.45 33.55 11.10
C GLY A 726 1.29 32.67 12.04
N ARG A 727 2.59 32.57 11.76
CA ARG A 727 3.54 31.86 12.61
C ARG A 727 3.65 32.55 13.97
N GLN A 728 3.54 31.78 15.04
CA GLN A 728 3.80 32.25 16.39
C GLN A 728 5.19 31.77 16.86
N PRO A 729 5.91 32.56 17.67
CA PRO A 729 7.13 32.09 18.31
C PRO A 729 6.82 30.86 19.18
N PRO A 730 7.61 29.77 19.09
CA PRO A 730 7.32 28.58 19.86
C PRO A 730 7.50 28.85 21.35
N ALA A 731 6.58 28.35 22.18
CA ALA A 731 6.78 28.35 23.62
C ALA A 731 7.87 27.34 23.99
N PRO A 732 8.85 27.68 24.85
CA PRO A 732 9.84 26.70 25.28
C PRO A 732 9.19 25.55 26.05
N ALA A 733 9.25 24.34 25.50
CA ALA A 733 8.85 23.14 26.21
C ALA A 733 9.78 22.85 27.40
N GLN A 734 9.18 22.38 28.50
CA GLN A 734 9.92 21.87 29.65
C GLN A 734 10.20 20.37 29.45
N PRO A 735 11.47 19.91 29.57
CA PRO A 735 11.82 18.51 29.43
C PRO A 735 11.05 17.64 30.42
N GLN A 736 10.29 16.68 29.90
CA GLN A 736 9.44 15.80 30.69
C GLN A 736 9.11 14.53 29.90
N ILE A 737 8.61 13.53 30.61
CA ILE A 737 8.05 12.31 30.04
C ILE A 737 6.56 12.22 30.39
N VAL A 738 5.71 12.06 29.38
CA VAL A 738 4.31 11.66 29.58
C VAL A 738 4.18 10.18 29.28
N LEU A 739 3.89 9.40 30.32
CA LEU A 739 3.56 7.98 30.20
C LEU A 739 2.05 7.82 30.08
N ILE A 740 1.58 7.32 28.93
CA ILE A 740 0.20 6.94 28.70
C ILE A 740 0.06 5.47 29.09
N ASP A 741 -0.59 5.23 30.24
CA ASP A 741 -0.75 3.89 30.79
C ASP A 741 -1.69 3.06 29.91
N ARG A 742 -1.16 1.95 29.42
CA ARG A 742 -1.86 0.94 28.64
C ARG A 742 -1.50 -0.45 29.18
N PRO A 743 -2.27 -0.94 30.18
CA PRO A 743 -2.00 -2.23 30.82
C PRO A 743 -1.95 -3.39 29.82
N GLY A 744 -1.01 -4.32 30.03
CA GLY A 744 -0.85 -5.50 29.18
C GLY A 744 -0.14 -5.25 27.85
N SER A 745 0.44 -4.07 27.64
CA SER A 745 1.22 -3.79 26.43
C SER A 745 2.52 -4.62 26.43
N ALA A 746 2.69 -5.44 25.40
CA ALA A 746 3.91 -6.24 25.19
C ALA A 746 5.12 -5.40 24.78
N GLN A 747 4.86 -4.23 24.18
CA GLN A 747 5.86 -3.26 23.76
C GLN A 747 5.52 -1.87 24.30
N ALA A 748 6.55 -1.03 24.44
CA ALA A 748 6.43 0.38 24.72
C ALA A 748 6.71 1.20 23.46
N THR A 749 5.73 2.00 23.03
CA THR A 749 5.87 2.94 21.92
C THR A 749 6.39 4.27 22.45
N ILE A 750 7.44 4.81 21.83
CA ILE A 750 8.16 6.00 22.27
C ILE A 750 8.09 7.03 21.14
N GLY A 751 7.61 8.23 21.48
CA GLY A 751 7.76 9.43 20.65
C GLY A 751 8.51 10.50 21.41
N ALA A 752 9.42 11.19 20.74
CA ALA A 752 10.24 12.23 21.34
C ALA A 752 10.46 13.38 20.37
N GLY A 753 10.71 14.58 20.87
CA GLY A 753 11.05 15.67 19.97
C GLY A 753 11.22 17.03 20.63
N GLN A 754 11.47 18.02 19.80
CA GLN A 754 11.57 19.43 20.17
C GLN A 754 11.16 20.33 19.00
N ALA A 755 10.78 21.57 19.30
CA ALA A 755 10.66 22.61 18.29
C ALA A 755 12.05 23.03 17.82
N VAL A 756 12.22 23.26 16.51
CA VAL A 756 13.49 23.71 15.93
C VAL A 756 13.32 25.08 15.26
N PRO A 757 14.40 25.87 15.13
CA PRO A 757 14.34 27.14 14.42
C PRO A 757 13.88 26.97 12.97
N ALA A 758 13.19 27.97 12.42
CA ALA A 758 12.90 28.01 10.98
C ALA A 758 14.18 27.84 10.15
N ALA A 759 14.06 27.23 8.99
CA ALA A 759 15.14 27.13 8.02
C ALA A 759 14.64 27.55 6.64
N ASP A 760 15.49 28.25 5.89
CA ASP A 760 15.26 28.39 4.44
C ASP A 760 15.52 27.04 3.72
N ALA A 761 15.22 26.97 2.43
CA ALA A 761 15.37 25.74 1.66
C ALA A 761 16.81 25.19 1.61
N GLY A 762 17.84 26.06 1.68
CA GLY A 762 19.24 25.65 1.71
C GLY A 762 19.64 25.11 3.08
N GLN A 763 19.26 25.82 4.14
CA GLN A 763 19.48 25.38 5.53
C GLN A 763 18.76 24.06 5.83
N GLN A 764 17.53 23.91 5.36
CA GLN A 764 16.75 22.68 5.55
C GLN A 764 17.39 21.50 4.82
N LEU A 765 17.89 21.71 3.60
CA LEU A 765 18.61 20.67 2.85
C LEU A 765 19.86 20.19 3.60
N LEU A 766 20.63 21.10 4.23
CA LEU A 766 21.77 20.72 5.07
C LEU A 766 21.31 19.91 6.30
N ARG A 767 20.22 20.32 6.95
CA ARG A 767 19.65 19.61 8.10
C ARG A 767 19.19 18.20 7.74
N ASP A 768 18.42 18.05 6.65
CA ASP A 768 17.93 16.76 6.17
C ASP A 768 19.08 15.83 5.79
N THR A 769 20.12 16.38 5.15
CA THR A 769 21.32 15.59 4.80
C THR A 769 22.11 15.18 6.04
N ALA A 770 22.33 16.06 7.00
CA ALA A 770 22.97 15.71 8.27
C ALA A 770 22.17 14.64 9.03
N ASN A 771 20.85 14.76 9.00
CA ASN A 771 19.93 13.84 9.65
C ASN A 771 20.02 12.41 9.09
N GLY A 772 20.38 12.23 7.82
CA GLY A 772 20.61 10.90 7.24
C GLY A 772 21.59 10.03 8.04
N ALA A 773 22.56 10.64 8.73
CA ALA A 773 23.50 9.93 9.60
C ALA A 773 23.00 9.78 11.06
N LEU A 774 22.11 10.67 11.52
CA LEU A 774 21.58 10.62 12.89
C LEU A 774 20.39 9.66 13.01
N GLY A 775 19.28 9.96 12.33
CA GLY A 775 18.03 9.21 12.47
C GLY A 775 17.19 9.10 11.20
N GLY A 776 17.51 9.84 10.14
CA GLY A 776 16.71 9.86 8.89
C GLY A 776 17.07 8.76 7.89
N GLY A 777 18.23 8.11 8.05
CA GLY A 777 18.65 7.00 7.20
C GLY A 777 18.54 5.65 7.91
N PHE A 778 18.36 4.57 7.14
CA PHE A 778 18.36 3.21 7.68
C PHE A 778 19.66 2.89 8.46
N LEU A 779 20.80 3.35 7.94
CA LEU A 779 22.12 3.24 8.60
C LEU A 779 22.39 4.36 9.62
N GLY A 780 21.38 5.17 9.96
CA GLY A 780 21.49 6.24 10.94
C GLY A 780 21.76 5.69 12.34
N ARG A 781 22.50 6.45 13.15
CA ARG A 781 22.97 6.01 14.48
C ARG A 781 21.85 5.56 15.42
N ILE A 782 20.73 6.27 15.44
CA ILE A 782 19.58 5.93 16.31
C ILE A 782 19.03 4.55 15.95
N ASN A 783 18.80 4.31 14.65
CA ASN A 783 18.28 3.03 14.18
C ASN A 783 19.27 1.89 14.41
N MET A 784 20.53 2.07 13.99
CA MET A 784 21.56 1.04 14.11
C MET A 784 21.83 0.68 15.58
N ASN A 785 21.84 1.65 16.48
CA ASN A 785 22.01 1.37 17.92
C ASN A 785 20.82 0.55 18.45
N LEU A 786 19.58 1.01 18.28
CA LEU A 786 18.44 0.31 18.88
C LEU A 786 18.07 -1.02 18.21
N ARG A 787 18.21 -1.11 16.88
CA ARG A 787 17.84 -2.29 16.10
C ARG A 787 18.98 -3.32 16.01
N GLU A 788 20.16 -2.89 15.57
CA GLU A 788 21.25 -3.80 15.21
C GLU A 788 22.19 -4.07 16.39
N ASP A 789 22.56 -3.05 17.18
CA ASP A 789 23.49 -3.26 18.31
C ASP A 789 22.78 -3.80 19.56
N LYS A 790 21.55 -3.35 19.81
CA LYS A 790 20.79 -3.67 21.03
C LYS A 790 19.70 -4.71 20.84
N HIS A 791 19.18 -4.86 19.62
CA HIS A 791 18.03 -5.73 19.30
C HIS A 791 16.76 -5.40 20.12
N TRP A 792 16.57 -4.11 20.45
CA TRP A 792 15.41 -3.66 21.23
C TRP A 792 14.24 -3.23 20.37
N SER A 793 14.51 -2.77 19.15
CA SER A 793 13.51 -2.25 18.24
C SER A 793 13.57 -2.94 16.90
N TYR A 794 12.41 -3.04 16.24
CA TYR A 794 12.39 -3.35 14.81
C TYR A 794 12.80 -2.13 13.97
N GLY A 795 12.68 -0.91 14.48
CA GLY A 795 13.09 0.29 13.74
C GLY A 795 12.90 1.56 14.56
N ALA A 796 13.82 2.50 14.39
CA ALA A 796 13.75 3.81 15.00
C ALA A 796 14.06 4.88 13.96
N ASN A 797 13.20 5.89 13.85
CA ASN A 797 13.32 6.95 12.86
C ASN A 797 13.43 8.30 13.55
N GLY A 798 14.21 9.22 12.97
CA GLY A 798 14.31 10.60 13.40
C GLY A 798 14.20 11.53 12.21
N ASN A 799 13.31 12.51 12.24
CA ASN A 799 13.01 13.36 11.09
C ASN A 799 12.72 14.82 11.47
N PHE A 800 13.09 15.74 10.59
CA PHE A 800 12.61 17.12 10.65
C PHE A 800 11.19 17.20 10.08
N ASP A 801 10.23 17.60 10.91
CA ASP A 801 8.88 17.96 10.49
C ASP A 801 8.86 19.47 10.22
N ASP A 802 9.10 19.84 8.95
CA ASP A 802 9.25 21.23 8.49
C ASP A 802 7.91 21.79 7.95
N ARG A 803 7.07 22.26 8.87
CA ARG A 803 5.78 22.88 8.55
C ARG A 803 5.87 24.41 8.52
N PRO A 804 5.03 25.09 7.71
CA PRO A 804 5.14 26.55 7.50
C PRO A 804 5.10 27.39 8.80
N LEU A 805 4.17 27.06 9.71
CA LEU A 805 4.00 27.77 10.97
C LEU A 805 4.88 27.28 12.14
N GLN A 806 5.54 26.13 12.02
CA GLN A 806 6.40 25.55 13.06
C GLN A 806 7.19 24.39 12.47
N SER A 807 8.48 24.33 12.80
CA SER A 807 9.32 23.19 12.48
C SER A 807 9.68 22.45 13.77
N SER A 808 9.74 21.11 13.72
CA SER A 808 10.19 20.28 14.85
C SER A 808 11.15 19.19 14.37
N TYR A 809 11.89 18.59 15.31
CA TYR A 809 12.60 17.33 15.09
C TYR A 809 11.97 16.28 15.98
N VAL A 810 11.55 15.17 15.39
CA VAL A 810 10.78 14.10 16.04
C VAL A 810 11.51 12.77 15.86
N VAL A 811 11.52 11.95 16.91
CA VAL A 811 11.99 10.57 16.90
C VAL A 811 10.87 9.65 17.35
N ASP A 812 10.67 8.56 16.63
CA ASP A 812 9.69 7.52 16.94
C ASP A 812 10.32 6.12 16.90
N THR A 813 9.88 5.26 17.81
CA THR A 813 10.24 3.84 17.83
C THR A 813 9.30 3.03 18.74
N SER A 814 9.30 1.71 18.61
CA SER A 814 8.69 0.79 19.57
C SER A 814 9.71 -0.24 20.04
N VAL A 815 9.74 -0.51 21.35
CA VAL A 815 10.69 -1.43 21.99
C VAL A 815 9.99 -2.42 22.92
N GLN A 816 10.67 -3.48 23.35
CA GLN A 816 10.11 -4.34 24.41
C GLN A 816 9.85 -3.51 25.68
N SER A 817 8.77 -3.81 26.41
CA SER A 817 8.33 -3.01 27.57
C SER A 817 9.40 -2.87 28.68
N ASP A 818 10.31 -3.83 28.80
CA ASP A 818 11.42 -3.79 29.77
C ASP A 818 12.65 -2.97 29.28
N LYS A 819 12.60 -2.42 28.07
CA LYS A 819 13.67 -1.61 27.45
C LYS A 819 13.29 -0.14 27.22
N ALA A 820 12.12 0.31 27.66
CA ALA A 820 11.63 1.67 27.44
C ALA A 820 12.58 2.75 27.97
N GLY A 821 12.99 2.66 29.25
CA GLY A 821 13.94 3.61 29.83
C GLY A 821 15.33 3.55 29.19
N PRO A 822 15.95 2.36 29.07
CA PRO A 822 17.22 2.20 28.36
C PRO A 822 17.22 2.75 26.94
N ALA A 823 16.15 2.53 26.17
CA ALA A 823 16.04 3.06 24.80
C ALA A 823 16.03 4.59 24.77
N ILE A 824 15.29 5.25 25.67
CA ILE A 824 15.31 6.72 25.79
C ILE A 824 16.72 7.23 26.15
N ALA A 825 17.43 6.53 27.04
CA ALA A 825 18.81 6.89 27.39
C ALA A 825 19.76 6.80 26.18
N GLU A 826 19.62 5.75 25.36
CA GLU A 826 20.41 5.56 24.14
C GLU A 826 20.07 6.61 23.07
N ILE A 827 18.79 6.94 22.85
CA ILE A 827 18.40 8.02 21.93
C ILE A 827 18.98 9.36 22.39
N ARG A 828 18.85 9.69 23.69
CA ARG A 828 19.45 10.90 24.27
C ARG A 828 20.95 10.95 24.06
N ARG A 829 21.65 9.82 24.24
CA ARG A 829 23.09 9.71 24.02
C ARG A 829 23.44 9.96 22.56
N GLU A 830 22.82 9.26 21.62
CA GLU A 830 23.15 9.43 20.19
C GLU A 830 22.88 10.86 19.71
N VAL A 831 21.74 11.45 20.10
CA VAL A 831 21.43 12.85 19.76
C VAL A 831 22.44 13.81 20.37
N SER A 832 22.75 13.66 21.66
CA SER A 832 23.69 14.53 22.38
C SER A 832 25.08 14.45 21.79
N ASP A 833 25.60 13.23 21.62
CA ASP A 833 26.94 13.01 21.08
C ASP A 833 27.05 13.55 19.64
N PHE A 834 26.02 13.33 18.81
CA PHE A 834 26.03 13.78 17.41
C PHE A 834 26.16 15.30 17.26
N VAL A 835 25.56 16.08 18.16
CA VAL A 835 25.67 17.55 18.10
C VAL A 835 26.83 18.10 18.93
N THR A 836 27.50 17.28 19.74
CA THR A 836 28.59 17.68 20.63
C THR A 836 29.91 16.92 20.37
N THR A 837 30.09 15.75 20.98
CA THR A 837 31.38 15.07 21.16
C THR A 837 31.74 14.11 20.03
N ARG A 838 30.75 13.52 19.36
CA ARG A 838 30.91 12.61 18.21
C ARG A 838 30.10 13.14 17.02
N PRO A 839 30.51 14.24 16.39
CA PRO A 839 29.82 14.74 15.19
C PRO A 839 29.85 13.73 14.04
N MET A 840 29.12 14.06 12.97
CA MET A 840 29.13 13.26 11.75
C MET A 840 30.55 13.09 11.22
N THR A 841 30.93 11.85 10.94
CA THR A 841 32.23 11.47 10.41
C THR A 841 32.29 11.62 8.89
N GLN A 842 33.50 11.66 8.31
CA GLN A 842 33.69 11.66 6.86
C GLN A 842 33.03 10.44 6.19
N ARG A 843 33.13 9.26 6.82
CA ARG A 843 32.51 8.03 6.31
C ARG A 843 30.99 8.14 6.25
N GLU A 844 30.36 8.62 7.32
CA GLU A 844 28.90 8.83 7.36
C GLU A 844 28.46 9.87 6.32
N PHE A 845 29.22 10.96 6.19
CA PHE A 845 28.97 11.97 5.16
C PHE A 845 29.02 11.37 3.75
N ASP A 846 30.05 10.61 3.42
CA ASP A 846 30.20 10.00 2.09
C ASP A 846 29.10 8.97 1.80
N LEU A 847 28.68 8.21 2.82
CA LEU A 847 27.57 7.28 2.70
C LEU A 847 26.24 8.01 2.45
N VAL A 848 25.91 9.02 3.26
CA VAL A 848 24.64 9.74 3.15
C VAL A 848 24.58 10.56 1.86
N ARG A 849 25.62 11.33 1.55
CA ARG A 849 25.69 12.11 0.30
C ARG A 849 25.67 11.19 -0.91
N GLY A 850 26.45 10.11 -0.89
CA GLY A 850 26.50 9.15 -1.98
C GLY A 850 25.16 8.46 -2.20
N GLY A 851 24.49 8.02 -1.13
CA GLY A 851 23.17 7.42 -1.17
C GLY A 851 22.11 8.38 -1.70
N ALA A 852 22.11 9.64 -1.25
CA ALA A 852 21.21 10.67 -1.75
C ALA A 852 21.43 10.90 -3.25
N LEU A 853 22.67 11.16 -3.68
CA LEU A 853 23.00 11.41 -5.10
C LEU A 853 22.61 10.24 -6.01
N ARG A 854 22.87 9.00 -5.60
CA ARG A 854 22.58 7.82 -6.42
C ARG A 854 21.09 7.52 -6.46
N GLY A 855 20.38 7.62 -5.34
CA GLY A 855 18.94 7.34 -5.27
C GLY A 855 18.08 8.32 -6.06
N MET A 856 18.56 9.55 -6.28
CA MET A 856 17.81 10.61 -6.97
C MET A 856 17.37 10.25 -8.39
N ALA A 857 18.14 9.41 -9.08
CA ALA A 857 17.86 8.99 -10.44
C ALA A 857 16.41 8.52 -10.66
N GLY A 858 15.80 7.86 -9.67
CA GLY A 858 14.45 7.30 -9.77
C GLY A 858 13.32 8.13 -9.16
N TRP A 859 13.62 9.21 -8.44
CA TRP A 859 12.63 9.91 -7.61
C TRP A 859 11.41 10.40 -8.38
N PHE A 860 11.60 10.84 -9.63
CA PHE A 860 10.56 11.43 -10.46
C PHE A 860 10.08 10.51 -11.58
N GLN A 861 10.34 9.21 -11.44
CA GLN A 861 9.87 8.20 -12.38
C GLN A 861 8.33 8.17 -12.40
N PRO A 862 7.60 8.06 -11.26
CA PRO A 862 6.14 8.16 -11.25
C PRO A 862 5.63 9.60 -11.46
N SER A 863 4.45 9.76 -12.09
CA SER A 863 3.86 11.08 -12.34
C SER A 863 3.44 11.78 -11.05
N GLY A 864 2.95 11.02 -10.06
CA GLY A 864 2.57 11.55 -8.75
C GLY A 864 3.75 12.14 -7.97
N ALA A 865 4.96 11.61 -8.14
CA ALA A 865 6.15 12.16 -7.52
C ALA A 865 6.53 13.53 -8.09
N VAL A 866 6.35 13.74 -9.40
CA VAL A 866 6.50 15.06 -10.03
C VAL A 866 5.45 16.04 -9.53
N LEU A 867 4.18 15.60 -9.44
CA LEU A 867 3.10 16.44 -8.94
C LEU A 867 3.38 16.91 -7.51
N GLY A 868 3.73 15.99 -6.60
CA GLY A 868 4.09 16.29 -5.23
C GLY A 868 5.33 17.19 -5.12
N ALA A 869 6.34 16.97 -5.97
CA ALA A 869 7.53 17.82 -6.05
C ALA A 869 7.21 19.28 -6.47
N MET A 870 6.32 19.48 -7.44
CA MET A 870 5.86 20.82 -7.81
C MET A 870 5.11 21.51 -6.66
N GLN A 871 4.23 20.78 -5.97
CA GLN A 871 3.52 21.28 -4.79
C GLN A 871 4.49 21.67 -3.68
N GLU A 872 5.51 20.84 -3.48
CA GLU A 872 6.50 21.04 -2.44
C GLU A 872 7.43 22.22 -2.73
N ASN A 873 7.84 22.38 -4.00
CA ASN A 873 8.59 23.56 -4.42
C ASN A 873 7.79 24.84 -4.19
N ASP A 874 6.51 24.83 -4.59
CA ASP A 874 5.63 25.98 -4.40
C ASP A 874 5.40 26.30 -2.91
N ARG A 875 5.11 25.27 -2.09
CA ARG A 875 4.89 25.43 -0.63
C ARG A 875 6.11 25.97 0.09
N ARG A 876 7.31 25.54 -0.30
CA ARG A 876 8.58 25.97 0.31
C ARG A 876 9.21 27.20 -0.35
N GLY A 877 8.57 27.79 -1.36
CA GLY A 877 9.13 28.92 -2.11
C GLY A 877 10.45 28.58 -2.83
N ARG A 878 10.63 27.32 -3.23
CA ARG A 878 11.78 26.86 -4.00
C ARG A 878 11.56 27.15 -5.50
N PRO A 879 12.64 27.34 -6.28
CA PRO A 879 12.50 27.50 -7.72
C PRO A 879 11.98 26.20 -8.36
N ASP A 880 11.29 26.32 -9.49
CA ASP A 880 10.67 25.16 -10.16
C ASP A 880 11.69 24.11 -10.61
N ASP A 881 12.94 24.52 -10.88
CA ASP A 881 14.05 23.66 -11.25
C ASP A 881 14.86 23.12 -10.05
N TYR A 882 14.40 23.34 -8.82
CA TYR A 882 15.13 22.97 -7.58
C TYR A 882 15.70 21.56 -7.64
N PHE A 883 14.88 20.58 -8.02
CA PHE A 883 15.27 19.16 -8.08
C PHE A 883 16.27 18.85 -9.19
N ALA A 884 16.25 19.60 -10.29
CA ALA A 884 17.24 19.48 -11.37
C ALA A 884 18.62 20.03 -10.97
N THR A 885 18.71 20.80 -9.87
CA THR A 885 19.96 21.40 -9.37
C THR A 885 20.50 20.74 -8.09
N LEU A 886 19.84 19.68 -7.60
CA LEU A 886 20.18 19.07 -6.31
C LEU A 886 21.54 18.38 -6.32
N ASP A 887 21.96 17.82 -7.46
CA ASP A 887 23.27 17.19 -7.64
C ASP A 887 24.42 18.16 -7.30
N ALA A 888 24.38 19.38 -7.87
CA ALA A 888 25.34 20.43 -7.60
C ALA A 888 25.30 20.89 -6.13
N ARG A 889 24.09 20.94 -5.54
CA ARG A 889 23.91 21.31 -4.12
C ARG A 889 24.53 20.27 -3.19
N TYR A 890 24.30 18.98 -3.44
CA TYR A 890 24.92 17.89 -2.66
C TYR A 890 26.44 17.84 -2.86
N ALA A 891 26.92 18.07 -4.09
CA ALA A 891 28.36 18.11 -4.38
C ALA A 891 29.08 19.23 -3.61
N ALA A 892 28.41 20.36 -3.37
CA ALA A 892 28.95 21.51 -2.64
C ALA A 892 28.94 21.35 -1.11
N MET A 893 28.29 20.32 -0.55
CA MET A 893 28.22 20.11 0.89
C MET A 893 29.54 19.65 1.49
N THR A 894 29.78 20.02 2.75
CA THR A 894 30.91 19.55 3.55
C THR A 894 30.42 19.01 4.89
N PRO A 895 31.15 18.06 5.53
CA PRO A 895 30.81 17.60 6.87
C PRO A 895 30.65 18.74 7.88
N ASP A 896 31.49 19.76 7.81
CA ASP A 896 31.44 20.93 8.71
C ASP A 896 30.14 21.72 8.56
N ALA A 897 29.68 21.94 7.32
CA ALA A 897 28.42 22.64 7.08
C ALA A 897 27.22 21.85 7.60
N LEU A 898 27.21 20.53 7.42
CA LEU A 898 26.16 19.65 7.93
C LEU A 898 26.15 19.61 9.47
N ASN A 899 27.33 19.45 10.09
CA ASN A 899 27.49 19.46 11.54
C ASN A 899 27.08 20.80 12.16
N ALA A 900 27.42 21.93 11.52
CA ALA A 900 26.98 23.25 11.97
C ALA A 900 25.46 23.42 11.87
N ALA A 901 24.85 22.99 10.75
CA ALA A 901 23.42 23.12 10.53
C ALA A 901 22.59 22.31 11.54
N ILE A 902 22.97 21.06 11.83
CA ILE A 902 22.24 20.22 12.77
C ILE A 902 22.47 20.65 14.23
N ARG A 903 23.69 21.07 14.60
CA ARG A 903 23.99 21.61 15.93
C ARG A 903 23.21 22.90 16.22
N ALA A 904 23.01 23.74 15.21
CA ALA A 904 22.19 24.94 15.34
C ALA A 904 20.68 24.64 15.47
N ALA A 905 20.24 23.44 15.07
CA ALA A 905 18.84 23.06 15.04
C ALA A 905 18.40 22.29 16.29
N ILE A 906 19.26 21.40 16.80
CA ILE A 906 18.92 20.43 17.86
C ILE A 906 19.60 20.81 19.17
N ASP A 907 18.80 21.06 20.20
CA ASP A 907 19.25 21.18 21.59
C ASP A 907 18.83 19.94 22.41
N PRO A 908 19.76 19.04 22.79
CA PRO A 908 19.45 17.84 23.56
C PRO A 908 18.77 18.12 24.91
N ALA A 909 18.94 19.32 25.47
CA ALA A 909 18.37 19.69 26.75
C ALA A 909 16.88 20.06 26.69
N ARG A 910 16.30 20.20 25.49
CA ARG A 910 14.91 20.68 25.30
C ARG A 910 13.90 19.61 24.90
N TRP A 911 14.32 18.35 24.91
CA TRP A 911 13.49 17.25 24.41
C TRP A 911 12.36 16.89 25.38
N VAL A 912 11.19 16.64 24.79
CA VAL A 912 10.02 16.07 25.47
C VAL A 912 9.76 14.67 24.95
N TRP A 913 9.11 13.85 25.78
CA TRP A 913 8.91 12.44 25.52
C TRP A 913 7.47 12.04 25.82
N THR A 914 6.92 11.19 24.95
CA THR A 914 5.68 10.46 25.17
C THR A 914 6.00 8.97 25.10
N VAL A 915 5.53 8.21 26.08
CA VAL A 915 5.68 6.75 26.13
C VAL A 915 4.29 6.13 26.29
N VAL A 916 3.93 5.17 25.46
CA VAL A 916 2.70 4.39 25.60
C VAL A 916 3.11 2.97 25.98
N GLY A 917 2.66 2.49 27.13
CA GLY A 917 3.01 1.15 27.61
C GLY A 917 2.41 0.84 28.97
N ASP A 918 2.64 -0.38 29.45
CA ASP A 918 2.17 -0.80 30.77
C ASP A 918 2.94 -0.04 31.87
N ALA A 919 2.25 0.84 32.60
CA ALA A 919 2.92 1.65 33.61
C ALA A 919 3.51 0.80 34.75
N GLY A 920 2.98 -0.39 35.01
CA GLY A 920 3.53 -1.33 35.99
C GLY A 920 4.92 -1.86 35.60
N GLN A 921 5.26 -1.87 34.31
CA GLN A 921 6.56 -2.34 33.82
C GLN A 921 7.51 -1.19 33.48
N VAL A 922 6.96 -0.12 32.90
CA VAL A 922 7.75 0.95 32.27
C VAL A 922 8.13 2.04 33.27
N ARG A 923 7.27 2.36 34.23
CA ARG A 923 7.40 3.58 35.06
C ARG A 923 8.74 3.70 35.78
N ALA A 924 9.17 2.63 36.46
CA ALA A 924 10.41 2.64 37.23
C ALA A 924 11.64 2.92 36.36
N GLN A 925 11.64 2.44 35.11
CA GLN A 925 12.72 2.69 34.16
C GLN A 925 12.76 4.17 33.75
N LEU A 926 11.59 4.80 33.60
CA LEU A 926 11.48 6.21 33.22
C LEU A 926 11.91 7.15 34.36
N ASP A 927 11.53 6.84 35.60
CA ASP A 927 11.94 7.64 36.76
C ASP A 927 13.48 7.68 36.92
N ALA A 928 14.16 6.59 36.55
CA ALA A 928 15.62 6.50 36.58
C ALA A 928 16.33 7.45 35.59
N LEU A 929 15.62 8.04 34.62
CA LEU A 929 16.19 8.98 33.64
C LEU A 929 16.36 10.40 34.16
N GLY A 930 15.86 10.69 35.36
CA GLY A 930 15.97 12.01 36.01
C GLY A 930 15.09 13.10 35.39
N LEU A 931 14.08 12.72 34.59
CA LEU A 931 13.09 13.65 34.02
C LEU A 931 11.77 13.55 34.80
N PRO A 932 11.01 14.64 34.94
CA PRO A 932 9.66 14.57 35.48
C PRO A 932 8.78 13.62 34.67
N VAL A 933 8.18 12.62 35.31
CA VAL A 933 7.27 11.65 34.68
C VAL A 933 5.83 11.91 35.11
N ARG A 934 4.96 12.22 34.15
CA ARG A 934 3.51 12.34 34.35
C ARG A 934 2.79 11.14 33.74
N VAL A 935 1.97 10.46 34.52
CA VAL A 935 1.16 9.33 34.04
C VAL A 935 -0.25 9.80 33.70
N VAL A 936 -0.77 9.41 32.55
CA VAL A 936 -2.15 9.67 32.11
C VAL A 936 -2.77 8.40 31.55
N ARG A 937 -4.10 8.29 31.53
CA ARG A 937 -4.79 7.19 30.85
C ARG A 937 -5.14 7.56 29.41
N ALA A 938 -5.25 6.57 28.53
CA ALA A 938 -5.67 6.78 27.14
C ALA A 938 -7.00 7.55 27.00
N GLY A 939 -7.97 7.31 27.90
CA GLY A 939 -9.24 8.02 27.93
C GLY A 939 -9.16 9.50 28.31
N GLU A 940 -8.06 9.95 28.91
CA GLU A 940 -7.79 11.37 29.20
C GLU A 940 -7.18 12.08 27.97
N VAL A 941 -6.49 11.33 27.11
CA VAL A 941 -5.88 11.82 25.86
C VAL A 941 -6.93 11.96 24.76
N VAL A 942 -7.83 10.97 24.66
CA VAL A 942 -8.94 10.96 23.70
C VAL A 942 -10.27 10.87 24.45
N PRO A 943 -10.88 12.00 24.84
CA PRO A 943 -12.14 11.99 25.58
C PRO A 943 -13.28 11.38 24.77
N ARG A 944 -14.30 10.83 25.46
CA ARG A 944 -15.56 10.44 24.80
C ARG A 944 -16.39 11.68 24.46
N PRO A 945 -17.23 11.60 23.39
CA PRO A 945 -18.20 12.64 23.07
C PRO A 945 -19.06 13.01 24.28
#